data_AF-A0A162JIC2-F1
#
_entry.id   AF-A0A162JIC2-F1
#
_cell.length_a   1.000
_cell.length_b   1.000
_cell.length_c   1.000
_cell.angle_alpha   90.00
_cell.angle_beta   90.00
_cell.angle_gamma   90.00
#
_symmetry.space_group_name_H-M   'P 1'
#
loop_
_entity.id
_entity.type
_entity.pdbx_description
1 polymer ?
#
loop_
_entity_poly.entity_id
_entity_poly.type
_entity_poly.pdbx_seq_one_letter_code
_entity_poly.pdbx_strand_id
1 'polypeptide(L)'
;MGAADENQPPDPRDLGPSFDHDNLTDAILRQTQLLYSLVLLFTFVTGAALYSVYNSRKEEDLVQPTVKGPGGKPLPTTKRKKRDDGERKLGPRFGTAAKNVFRYLSAMVFLSYIGTGVSMFVHAFWHEDPYKWSKEGLPWAGEWTVVHVTGSTFFYLYIFFSLFDWRKGPNIVHLAIWALGLGGELVLFVTTFIAAAGCHFVRSLRTADFEDEETCIDYWTKIDLALYLVRVLHIVALICFFCIAWVMKVRRDDHELEAARCSESTPLLNGRTNGSYEAANGHGQTLGSQERRSRRRTLSSATRNGSYGASRKEEQVAFYRPEKLPRRTWVEYVRGYSLFFPYLWPKDSTRLQLQVLFCFILVILQRCVNATVPWQIGRVVDRLSEAVRIVQRGEPLTVDNFPFQDFAILGGLWILQGQTGLLGSLRSLLWIPVSQYSYRGLTTAAFNHVHCLSLDFHLSKRTGEVLSALNKGSAINQFLEQVTFQVLPMLFDLFLSIILFNYFFGPFYAEINLVNTCWYLYMTIKMAATRADHRREMTNADREEEAVKNDSISSYETVKYFNAEDFESRRYRDKVNVFQRAEIKVQMGMVIMNICQTLVFNLGRIIASLVCGWQVVVGVRSPGNWFSVVAYLTQLQGPLNFFGTFYRTVQQAMISGERLLELFKIQPTVIDTPQAVPLTKFRGQVRWKNVSFAYDRRKPALRNISFECLPGTTTAFVGESGGGKSTIFRHMFRYYDCDEGSIEFDGKDVKDLTIESVRRQIGVVPQDTTLFNESLMYNLQYANPSATEEEVYAACRAASIHDRIMSFPDKYDTQVGERGLRLSGGEKQRVAIARTILKDPKIIMLDEATSALDTHTEQEIQDNVWNLGEGRTLLIIAHRLSTITHADQIIVLHAGEIVERGTHDELLDANGRYASMWEKQIRAERALDAARAAHLKAARAVRRANMGSKTPEEATMEDYHSIGSSGTLSGNATSRGNIGEETTSASSSSSSDAESTHTHDRDRH
;
A
#
# COMPACT_ATOMS: atom_id res chain seq x y z
N MET A 1 5.02 -12.79 87.06
CA MET A 1 6.11 -12.21 86.24
C MET A 1 6.67 -13.35 85.37
N GLY A 2 6.69 -13.25 84.04
CA GLY A 2 6.02 -12.25 83.20
C GLY A 2 6.39 -12.31 81.71
N ALA A 3 5.38 -12.10 80.86
CA ALA A 3 5.43 -11.62 79.47
C ALA A 3 6.04 -12.49 78.34
N ALA A 4 5.51 -12.21 77.14
CA ALA A 4 6.07 -12.44 75.80
C ALA A 4 6.22 -13.89 75.28
N ASP A 5 5.15 -14.38 74.64
CA ASP A 5 5.29 -15.04 73.33
C ASP A 5 4.02 -14.79 72.48
N GLU A 6 3.95 -13.60 71.88
CA GLU A 6 2.81 -13.12 71.07
C GLU A 6 3.32 -12.21 69.95
N ASN A 7 3.83 -12.80 68.86
CA ASN A 7 4.12 -12.11 67.59
C ASN A 7 4.40 -13.11 66.45
N GLN A 8 3.35 -13.70 65.90
CA GLN A 8 3.41 -14.45 64.64
C GLN A 8 2.44 -13.80 63.64
N PRO A 9 2.90 -13.34 62.46
CA PRO A 9 2.00 -12.69 61.50
C PRO A 9 1.04 -13.73 60.89
N PRO A 10 -0.25 -13.41 60.71
CA PRO A 10 -1.21 -14.32 60.08
C PRO A 10 -0.87 -14.56 58.60
N ASP A 11 -1.20 -15.73 58.06
CA ASP A 11 -1.08 -16.00 56.63
C ASP A 11 -2.05 -15.06 55.88
N PRO A 12 -1.59 -14.30 54.86
CA PRO A 12 -2.43 -13.36 54.11
C PRO A 12 -3.57 -14.01 53.29
N ARG A 13 -3.76 -15.33 53.38
CA ARG A 13 -4.93 -16.05 52.83
C ARG A 13 -6.13 -16.10 53.78
N ASP A 14 -5.90 -16.03 55.10
CA ASP A 14 -6.93 -16.35 56.11
C ASP A 14 -7.58 -15.10 56.72
N LEU A 15 -7.45 -13.94 56.06
CA LEU A 15 -8.09 -12.67 56.46
C LEU A 15 -9.21 -12.22 55.49
N GLY A 16 -9.98 -13.19 54.99
CA GLY A 16 -11.39 -12.98 54.69
C GLY A 16 -12.25 -13.38 55.90
N PRO A 17 -13.42 -12.78 56.15
CA PRO A 17 -14.26 -13.15 57.28
C PRO A 17 -14.71 -14.62 57.15
N SER A 18 -14.47 -15.42 58.19
CA SER A 18 -14.75 -16.86 58.25
C SER A 18 -16.24 -17.16 58.42
N PHE A 19 -17.01 -16.90 57.34
CA PHE A 19 -18.39 -17.35 57.21
C PHE A 19 -18.44 -18.85 56.89
N ASP A 20 -18.43 -19.66 57.94
CA ASP A 20 -18.74 -21.09 57.82
C ASP A 20 -20.13 -21.32 57.21
N HIS A 21 -20.21 -22.33 56.34
CA HIS A 21 -21.32 -22.63 55.41
C HIS A 21 -21.50 -21.63 54.26
N ASP A 22 -20.71 -21.80 53.19
CA ASP A 22 -21.04 -21.26 51.85
C ASP A 22 -22.39 -21.83 51.38
N ASN A 23 -23.44 -21.01 51.43
CA ASN A 23 -24.70 -21.33 50.76
C ASN A 23 -24.49 -21.31 49.24
N LEU A 24 -25.13 -22.25 48.54
CA LEU A 24 -25.10 -22.33 47.08
C LEU A 24 -25.46 -20.98 46.40
N THR A 25 -26.39 -20.23 46.99
CA THR A 25 -26.81 -18.89 46.53
C THR A 25 -25.65 -17.89 46.51
N ASP A 26 -24.84 -17.84 47.56
CA ASP A 26 -23.74 -16.88 47.70
C ASP A 26 -22.56 -17.24 46.79
N ALA A 27 -22.28 -18.54 46.63
CA ALA A 27 -21.32 -19.02 45.65
C ALA A 27 -21.73 -18.63 44.21
N ILE A 28 -23.01 -18.81 43.85
CA ILE A 28 -23.55 -18.38 42.54
C ILE A 28 -23.50 -16.84 42.41
N LEU A 29 -23.87 -16.08 43.44
CA LEU A 29 -23.84 -14.61 43.44
C LEU A 29 -22.41 -14.09 43.19
N ARG A 30 -21.42 -14.56 43.97
CA ARG A 30 -20.00 -14.18 43.82
C ARG A 30 -19.45 -14.54 42.43
N GLN A 31 -19.68 -15.77 41.95
CA GLN A 31 -19.22 -16.19 40.62
C GLN A 31 -19.90 -15.43 39.48
N THR A 32 -21.21 -15.13 39.61
CA THR A 32 -21.94 -14.35 38.60
C THR A 32 -21.43 -12.91 38.56
N GLN A 33 -21.26 -12.26 39.71
CA GLN A 33 -20.70 -10.90 39.80
C GLN A 33 -19.33 -10.79 39.12
N LEU A 34 -18.41 -11.71 39.43
CA LEU A 34 -17.09 -11.79 38.79
C LEU A 34 -17.16 -11.97 37.28
N LEU A 35 -17.93 -12.96 36.81
CA LEU A 35 -17.86 -13.39 35.41
C LEU A 35 -18.72 -12.54 34.47
N TYR A 36 -19.73 -11.83 34.96
CA TYR A 36 -20.72 -11.12 34.14
C TYR A 36 -20.09 -10.10 33.17
N SER A 37 -19.28 -9.15 33.68
CA SER A 37 -18.65 -8.12 32.85
C SER A 37 -17.71 -8.71 31.79
N LEU A 38 -16.92 -9.72 32.19
CA LEU A 38 -15.95 -10.42 31.36
C LEU A 38 -16.62 -11.27 30.27
N VAL A 39 -17.65 -12.04 30.62
CA VAL A 39 -18.42 -12.90 29.69
C VAL A 39 -19.13 -12.04 28.65
N LEU A 40 -19.78 -10.94 29.06
CA LEU A 40 -20.41 -10.01 28.11
C LEU A 40 -19.40 -9.36 27.17
N LEU A 41 -18.24 -8.94 27.68
CA LEU A 41 -17.16 -8.38 26.87
C LEU A 41 -16.59 -9.41 25.87
N PHE A 42 -16.32 -10.63 26.32
CA PHE A 42 -15.85 -11.72 25.47
C PHE A 42 -16.87 -12.07 24.38
N THR A 43 -18.16 -12.15 24.72
CA THR A 43 -19.25 -12.39 23.76
C THR A 43 -19.43 -11.24 22.78
N PHE A 44 -19.26 -9.97 23.18
CA PHE A 44 -19.21 -8.85 22.23
C PHE A 44 -18.04 -9.02 21.26
N VAL A 45 -16.82 -9.21 21.77
CA VAL A 45 -15.60 -9.22 20.93
C VAL A 45 -15.62 -10.40 19.95
N THR A 46 -15.96 -11.60 20.42
CA THR A 46 -16.08 -12.81 19.58
C THR A 46 -17.26 -12.71 18.61
N GLY A 47 -18.43 -12.27 19.07
CA GLY A 47 -19.61 -12.06 18.24
C GLY A 47 -19.38 -11.02 17.14
N ALA A 48 -18.73 -9.90 17.46
CA ALA A 48 -18.37 -8.86 16.50
C ALA A 48 -17.31 -9.35 15.49
N ALA A 49 -16.32 -10.13 15.93
CA ALA A 49 -15.32 -10.74 15.06
C ALA A 49 -15.95 -11.76 14.09
N LEU A 50 -16.77 -12.68 14.61
CA LEU A 50 -17.50 -13.68 13.80
C LEU A 50 -18.47 -13.00 12.81
N TYR A 51 -19.22 -11.99 13.26
CA TYR A 51 -20.10 -11.20 12.40
C TYR A 51 -19.31 -10.46 11.30
N SER A 52 -18.12 -9.93 11.62
CA SER A 52 -17.22 -9.28 10.64
C SER A 52 -16.73 -10.27 9.59
N VAL A 53 -16.25 -11.45 10.00
CA VAL A 53 -15.78 -12.53 9.11
C VAL A 53 -16.92 -13.14 8.28
N TYR A 54 -18.12 -13.29 8.84
CA TYR A 54 -19.28 -13.79 8.10
C TYR A 54 -19.72 -12.79 7.01
N ASN A 55 -19.78 -11.49 7.32
CA ASN A 55 -20.14 -10.46 6.33
C ASN A 55 -19.03 -10.18 5.30
N SER A 56 -17.79 -10.64 5.51
CA SER A 56 -16.71 -10.50 4.52
C SER A 56 -16.63 -11.66 3.53
N ARG A 57 -17.06 -12.89 3.91
CA ARG A 57 -17.12 -14.06 3.02
C ARG A 57 -18.01 -13.81 1.79
N LYS A 58 -17.40 -13.37 0.69
CA LYS A 58 -17.96 -13.50 -0.66
C LYS A 58 -17.65 -14.88 -1.22
N GLU A 59 -18.58 -15.42 -2.00
CA GLU A 59 -18.27 -16.49 -2.94
C GLU A 59 -17.42 -15.92 -4.08
N GLU A 60 -16.31 -16.58 -4.37
CA GLU A 60 -15.34 -16.18 -5.38
C GLU A 60 -14.88 -17.43 -6.13
N ASP A 61 -15.21 -17.53 -7.42
CA ASP A 61 -14.89 -18.69 -8.23
C ASP A 61 -13.37 -18.91 -8.35
N LEU A 62 -12.95 -20.15 -8.09
CA LEU A 62 -11.54 -20.56 -8.05
C LEU A 62 -11.04 -20.95 -9.45
N VAL A 63 -10.50 -19.97 -10.18
CA VAL A 63 -9.66 -20.26 -11.35
C VAL A 63 -8.23 -20.53 -10.87
N GLN A 64 -7.75 -21.76 -11.08
CA GLN A 64 -6.34 -22.09 -10.89
C GLN A 64 -5.53 -21.70 -12.12
N PRO A 65 -4.30 -21.16 -11.97
CA PRO A 65 -3.45 -20.84 -13.09
C PRO A 65 -2.78 -22.11 -13.60
N THR A 66 -2.80 -22.33 -14.91
CA THR A 66 -2.11 -23.46 -15.57
C THR A 66 -0.59 -23.29 -15.62
N VAL A 67 -0.09 -22.08 -15.32
CA VAL A 67 1.30 -21.67 -15.49
C VAL A 67 2.03 -21.52 -14.13
N LYS A 68 3.30 -21.93 -14.08
CA LYS A 68 4.22 -21.70 -12.95
C LYS A 68 5.00 -20.41 -13.18
N GLY A 69 5.23 -19.66 -12.10
CA GLY A 69 5.96 -18.39 -12.11
C GLY A 69 7.47 -18.57 -11.96
N PRO A 70 8.20 -17.45 -11.71
CA PRO A 70 9.66 -17.43 -11.68
C PRO A 70 10.28 -18.49 -10.77
N GLY A 71 11.23 -19.25 -11.30
CA GLY A 71 11.88 -20.36 -10.58
C GLY A 71 10.98 -21.58 -10.36
N GLY A 72 9.94 -21.78 -11.17
CA GLY A 72 9.04 -22.94 -11.09
C GLY A 72 8.05 -22.93 -9.92
N LYS A 73 8.03 -21.85 -9.12
CA LYS A 73 7.07 -21.65 -8.02
C LYS A 73 5.68 -21.33 -8.61
N PRO A 74 4.56 -21.86 -8.08
CA PRO A 74 3.23 -21.68 -8.68
C PRO A 74 2.81 -20.20 -8.72
N LEU A 75 2.13 -19.78 -9.81
CA LEU A 75 1.52 -18.45 -9.91
C LEU A 75 0.31 -18.30 -8.95
N PRO A 76 -0.08 -17.06 -8.61
CA PRO A 76 -1.24 -16.81 -7.75
C PRO A 76 -2.57 -17.17 -8.43
N THR A 77 -3.49 -17.76 -7.69
CA THR A 77 -4.85 -18.07 -8.14
C THR A 77 -5.67 -16.79 -8.36
N THR A 78 -5.86 -16.43 -9.62
CA THR A 78 -6.60 -15.24 -10.05
C THR A 78 -8.11 -15.47 -10.03
N LYS A 79 -8.69 -15.45 -8.83
CA LYS A 79 -10.15 -15.50 -8.67
C LYS A 79 -10.84 -14.33 -9.37
N ARG A 80 -11.91 -14.61 -10.12
CA ARG A 80 -12.66 -13.59 -10.85
C ARG A 80 -13.83 -13.09 -9.99
N LYS A 81 -13.85 -11.78 -9.69
CA LYS A 81 -14.91 -11.14 -8.92
C LYS A 81 -16.24 -11.16 -9.70
N LYS A 82 -17.24 -11.91 -9.22
CA LYS A 82 -18.64 -11.73 -9.67
C LYS A 82 -19.12 -10.35 -9.19
N ARG A 83 -19.62 -9.52 -10.11
CA ARG A 83 -20.09 -8.15 -9.82
C ARG A 83 -21.49 -8.19 -9.20
N ASP A 84 -21.53 -8.56 -7.93
CA ASP A 84 -22.71 -8.44 -7.07
C ASP A 84 -22.62 -7.15 -6.24
N ASP A 85 -23.42 -6.16 -6.64
CA ASP A 85 -23.39 -4.77 -6.17
C ASP A 85 -24.46 -4.49 -5.08
N GLY A 86 -24.35 -5.19 -3.93
CA GLY A 86 -24.55 -4.50 -2.65
C GLY A 86 -25.42 -5.14 -1.56
N GLU A 87 -26.11 -6.26 -1.77
CA GLU A 87 -27.10 -6.81 -0.82
C GLU A 87 -26.68 -8.12 -0.11
N ARG A 88 -25.63 -8.03 0.72
CA ARG A 88 -25.45 -8.95 1.87
C ARG A 88 -25.34 -8.15 3.16
N LYS A 89 -26.43 -8.13 3.94
CA LYS A 89 -26.59 -7.35 5.19
C LYS A 89 -27.54 -8.12 6.12
N LEU A 90 -27.00 -8.84 7.09
CA LEU A 90 -27.83 -9.46 8.13
C LEU A 90 -28.48 -8.37 9.00
N GLY A 91 -29.78 -8.47 9.25
CA GLY A 91 -30.55 -7.58 10.13
C GLY A 91 -31.35 -6.46 9.44
N PRO A 92 -32.34 -5.88 10.15
CA PRO A 92 -33.21 -4.83 9.65
C PRO A 92 -32.49 -3.48 9.48
N ARG A 93 -33.06 -2.59 8.64
CA ARG A 93 -32.56 -1.22 8.43
C ARG A 93 -33.32 -0.26 9.33
N PHE A 94 -32.67 0.25 10.38
CA PHE A 94 -33.34 1.15 11.33
C PHE A 94 -33.39 2.61 10.83
N GLY A 95 -34.56 3.23 10.96
CA GLY A 95 -34.76 4.68 10.77
C GLY A 95 -34.13 5.52 11.89
N THR A 96 -34.06 6.84 11.71
CA THR A 96 -33.40 7.76 12.65
C THR A 96 -34.08 7.78 14.02
N ALA A 97 -35.42 7.78 14.06
CA ALA A 97 -36.18 7.72 15.32
C ALA A 97 -35.89 6.43 16.10
N ALA A 98 -35.98 5.26 15.45
CA ALA A 98 -35.69 3.98 16.09
C ALA A 98 -34.25 3.90 16.65
N LYS A 99 -33.26 4.45 15.93
CA LYS A 99 -31.86 4.56 16.43
C LYS A 99 -31.77 5.39 17.71
N ASN A 100 -32.54 6.46 17.82
CA ASN A 100 -32.56 7.29 19.03
C ASN A 100 -33.25 6.58 20.21
N VAL A 101 -34.28 5.75 19.96
CA VAL A 101 -34.89 4.88 20.99
C VAL A 101 -33.86 3.88 21.53
N PHE A 102 -33.12 3.16 20.67
CA PHE A 102 -32.05 2.25 21.14
C PHE A 102 -30.97 2.98 21.96
N ARG A 103 -30.58 4.20 21.56
CA ARG A 103 -29.61 5.00 22.30
C ARG A 103 -30.14 5.44 23.67
N TYR A 104 -31.39 5.88 23.75
CA TYR A 104 -32.02 6.27 25.01
C TYR A 104 -32.12 5.09 25.98
N LEU A 105 -32.65 3.94 25.53
CA LEU A 105 -32.75 2.74 26.36
C LEU A 105 -31.37 2.24 26.82
N SER A 106 -30.36 2.24 25.93
CA SER A 106 -28.99 1.88 26.30
C SER A 106 -28.31 2.91 27.23
N ALA A 107 -28.70 4.18 27.17
CA ALA A 107 -28.23 5.21 28.10
C ALA A 107 -28.81 4.99 29.50
N MET A 108 -30.08 4.60 29.61
CA MET A 108 -30.71 4.32 30.91
C MET A 108 -30.12 3.08 31.59
N VAL A 109 -29.78 2.03 30.83
CA VAL A 109 -29.02 0.88 31.37
C VAL A 109 -27.66 1.35 31.91
N PHE A 110 -26.89 2.13 31.15
CA PHE A 110 -25.60 2.68 31.60
C PHE A 110 -25.75 3.57 32.87
N LEU A 111 -26.71 4.50 32.88
CA LEU A 111 -26.98 5.38 34.02
C LEU A 111 -27.40 4.60 35.28
N SER A 112 -28.06 3.45 35.14
CA SER A 112 -28.41 2.61 36.29
C SER A 112 -27.22 1.93 36.97
N TYR A 113 -26.11 1.69 36.27
CA TYR A 113 -24.88 1.19 36.89
C TYR A 113 -24.12 2.31 37.60
N ILE A 114 -24.12 3.54 37.05
CA ILE A 114 -23.72 4.73 37.80
C ILE A 114 -24.59 4.89 39.06
N GLY A 115 -25.90 4.63 38.96
CA GLY A 115 -26.83 4.62 40.09
C GLY A 115 -26.39 3.71 41.24
N THR A 116 -26.10 2.42 40.96
CA THR A 116 -25.58 1.51 42.00
C THR A 116 -24.18 1.94 42.46
N GLY A 117 -23.29 2.40 41.58
CA GLY A 117 -21.96 2.88 41.98
C GLY A 117 -22.01 4.06 42.95
N VAL A 118 -22.95 5.00 42.75
CA VAL A 118 -23.22 6.11 43.67
C VAL A 118 -23.92 5.62 44.94
N SER A 119 -24.87 4.68 44.84
CA SER A 119 -25.53 4.04 45.98
C SER A 119 -24.52 3.40 46.93
N MET A 120 -23.65 2.53 46.39
CA MET A 120 -22.56 1.89 47.14
C MET A 120 -21.59 2.92 47.75
N PHE A 121 -21.22 3.97 47.00
CA PHE A 121 -20.31 4.99 47.51
C PHE A 121 -20.91 5.78 48.68
N VAL A 122 -22.19 6.19 48.59
CA VAL A 122 -22.87 6.91 49.68
C VAL A 122 -23.07 6.01 50.89
N HIS A 123 -23.49 4.76 50.70
CA HIS A 123 -23.65 3.80 51.79
C HIS A 123 -22.32 3.55 52.52
N ALA A 124 -21.21 3.36 51.80
CA ALA A 124 -19.89 3.10 52.37
C ALA A 124 -19.19 4.32 53.02
N PHE A 125 -19.46 5.54 52.58
CA PHE A 125 -18.76 6.75 53.08
C PHE A 125 -19.59 7.67 53.99
N TRP A 126 -20.93 7.59 53.96
CA TRP A 126 -21.81 8.44 54.78
C TRP A 126 -22.59 7.69 55.87
N HIS A 127 -22.70 6.37 55.80
CA HIS A 127 -23.47 5.56 56.76
C HIS A 127 -22.64 4.56 57.58
N GLU A 128 -21.52 4.06 57.07
CA GLU A 128 -20.61 3.20 57.83
C GLU A 128 -19.31 3.92 58.23
N ASP A 129 -18.75 3.56 59.39
CA ASP A 129 -17.47 4.08 59.88
C ASP A 129 -16.32 3.66 58.95
N PRO A 130 -15.63 4.59 58.26
CA PRO A 130 -14.56 4.23 57.33
C PRO A 130 -13.40 3.47 57.98
N TYR A 131 -13.18 3.72 59.28
CA TYR A 131 -12.19 2.99 60.08
C TYR A 131 -12.58 1.52 60.29
N LYS A 132 -13.84 1.24 60.65
CA LYS A 132 -14.34 -0.12 60.88
C LYS A 132 -14.35 -0.91 59.58
N TRP A 133 -14.89 -0.34 58.49
CA TRP A 133 -14.81 -0.92 57.15
C TRP A 133 -13.37 -1.27 56.77
N SER A 134 -12.41 -0.36 56.97
CA SER A 134 -11.01 -0.60 56.57
C SER A 134 -10.37 -1.84 57.19
N LYS A 135 -10.89 -2.33 58.32
CA LYS A 135 -10.33 -3.42 59.13
C LYS A 135 -11.15 -4.72 59.05
N GLU A 136 -12.47 -4.61 58.95
CA GLU A 136 -13.40 -5.76 59.00
C GLU A 136 -14.02 -6.09 57.63
N GLY A 137 -13.97 -5.16 56.67
CA GLY A 137 -14.60 -5.27 55.35
C GLY A 137 -16.09 -4.91 55.35
N LEU A 138 -16.64 -4.54 54.19
CA LEU A 138 -18.09 -4.35 54.02
C LEU A 138 -18.75 -5.70 53.71
N PRO A 139 -19.73 -6.17 54.53
CA PRO A 139 -20.38 -7.46 54.30
C PRO A 139 -21.23 -7.49 53.01
N TRP A 140 -21.69 -6.33 52.54
CA TRP A 140 -22.49 -6.16 51.32
C TRP A 140 -21.68 -5.67 50.10
N ALA A 141 -20.45 -5.17 50.30
CA ALA A 141 -19.58 -4.64 49.24
C ALA A 141 -18.19 -5.31 49.23
N GLY A 142 -18.18 -6.61 48.92
CA GLY A 142 -16.95 -7.33 48.63
C GLY A 142 -16.29 -6.90 47.31
N GLU A 143 -15.03 -7.30 47.11
CA GLU A 143 -14.25 -7.00 45.89
C GLU A 143 -15.01 -7.36 44.60
N TRP A 144 -15.69 -8.51 44.61
CA TRP A 144 -16.52 -9.03 43.51
C TRP A 144 -17.68 -8.09 43.12
N THR A 145 -18.31 -7.42 44.08
CA THR A 145 -19.42 -6.48 43.84
C THR A 145 -18.91 -5.20 43.20
N VAL A 146 -17.76 -4.68 43.68
CA VAL A 146 -17.11 -3.49 43.11
C VAL A 146 -16.63 -3.77 41.68
N VAL A 147 -16.08 -4.97 41.43
CA VAL A 147 -15.75 -5.47 40.08
C VAL A 147 -17.01 -5.50 39.21
N HIS A 148 -18.07 -6.20 39.62
CA HIS A 148 -19.31 -6.28 38.85
C HIS A 148 -19.82 -4.90 38.40
N VAL A 149 -19.91 -3.94 39.32
CA VAL A 149 -20.44 -2.60 39.04
C VAL A 149 -19.48 -1.79 38.16
N THR A 150 -18.17 -1.87 38.39
CA THR A 150 -17.15 -1.14 37.62
C THR A 150 -17.09 -1.65 36.18
N GLY A 151 -16.83 -2.94 35.98
CA GLY A 151 -16.80 -3.56 34.65
C GLY A 151 -18.09 -3.40 33.87
N SER A 152 -19.25 -3.54 34.52
CA SER A 152 -20.55 -3.34 33.86
C SER A 152 -20.76 -1.89 33.46
N THR A 153 -20.38 -0.91 34.30
CA THR A 153 -20.44 0.52 33.96
C THR A 153 -19.64 0.80 32.67
N PHE A 154 -18.41 0.33 32.58
CA PHE A 154 -17.57 0.54 31.39
C PHE A 154 -18.03 -0.29 30.17
N PHE A 155 -18.54 -1.50 30.37
CA PHE A 155 -19.10 -2.32 29.29
C PHE A 155 -20.35 -1.67 28.67
N TYR A 156 -21.32 -1.25 29.50
CA TYR A 156 -22.53 -0.61 28.98
C TYR A 156 -22.28 0.79 28.43
N LEU A 157 -21.27 1.52 28.93
CA LEU A 157 -20.77 2.75 28.29
C LEU A 157 -20.22 2.49 26.88
N TYR A 158 -19.43 1.41 26.71
CA TYR A 158 -18.91 0.99 25.42
C TYR A 158 -20.03 0.57 24.46
N ILE A 159 -21.01 -0.21 24.92
CA ILE A 159 -22.20 -0.59 24.13
C ILE A 159 -23.00 0.65 23.72
N PHE A 160 -23.26 1.58 24.63
CA PHE A 160 -23.95 2.84 24.35
C PHE A 160 -23.24 3.63 23.25
N PHE A 161 -21.92 3.81 23.32
CA PHE A 161 -21.19 4.50 22.26
C PHE A 161 -21.14 3.72 20.93
N SER A 162 -21.16 2.38 20.95
CA SER A 162 -21.19 1.57 19.73
C SER A 162 -22.45 1.84 18.89
N LEU A 163 -23.59 2.15 19.52
CA LEU A 163 -24.85 2.56 18.85
C LEU A 163 -24.77 3.91 18.10
N PHE A 164 -23.67 4.66 18.23
CA PHE A 164 -23.39 5.84 17.40
C PHE A 164 -22.60 5.49 16.14
N ASP A 165 -21.61 4.59 16.26
CA ASP A 165 -20.70 4.24 15.15
C ASP A 165 -21.36 3.32 14.11
N TRP A 166 -22.28 2.46 14.56
CA TRP A 166 -23.03 1.56 13.70
C TRP A 166 -24.12 2.31 12.91
N ARG A 167 -23.73 3.01 11.82
CA ARG A 167 -24.60 3.87 10.98
C ARG A 167 -25.95 3.26 10.54
N LYS A 168 -26.09 1.94 10.53
CA LYS A 168 -27.32 1.21 10.16
C LYS A 168 -28.29 0.98 11.33
N GLY A 169 -27.84 1.13 12.58
CA GLY A 169 -28.52 0.69 13.81
C GLY A 169 -27.84 -0.56 14.41
N PRO A 170 -28.39 -1.10 15.51
CA PRO A 170 -27.90 -2.33 16.14
C PRO A 170 -27.94 -3.53 15.18
N ASN A 171 -27.18 -4.57 15.49
CA ASN A 171 -27.15 -5.83 14.73
C ASN A 171 -27.47 -7.04 15.65
N ILE A 172 -27.44 -8.24 15.07
CA ILE A 172 -27.68 -9.50 15.80
C ILE A 172 -26.70 -9.73 16.97
N VAL A 173 -25.50 -9.14 16.94
CA VAL A 173 -24.53 -9.20 18.07
C VAL A 173 -25.02 -8.37 19.26
N HIS A 174 -25.63 -7.19 19.02
CA HIS A 174 -26.26 -6.42 20.10
C HIS A 174 -27.43 -7.19 20.72
N LEU A 175 -28.27 -7.84 19.90
CA LEU A 175 -29.35 -8.70 20.40
C LEU A 175 -28.83 -9.84 21.28
N ALA A 176 -27.78 -10.55 20.84
CA ALA A 176 -27.19 -11.65 21.60
C ALA A 176 -26.64 -11.19 22.97
N ILE A 177 -26.06 -10.00 23.03
CA ILE A 177 -25.57 -9.39 24.27
C ILE A 177 -26.71 -8.96 25.19
N TRP A 178 -27.77 -8.35 24.64
CA TRP A 178 -28.92 -7.97 25.45
C TRP A 178 -29.62 -9.22 26.02
N ALA A 179 -29.74 -10.30 25.25
CA ALA A 179 -30.27 -11.57 25.74
C ALA A 179 -29.38 -12.22 26.82
N LEU A 180 -28.05 -12.23 26.63
CA LEU A 180 -27.11 -12.77 27.62
C LEU A 180 -27.06 -11.91 28.90
N GLY A 181 -27.08 -10.59 28.74
CA GLY A 181 -27.14 -9.61 29.84
C GLY A 181 -28.44 -9.74 30.63
N LEU A 182 -29.59 -9.90 29.96
CA LEU A 182 -30.86 -10.19 30.61
C LEU A 182 -30.78 -11.47 31.46
N GLY A 183 -30.15 -12.53 30.95
CA GLY A 183 -29.92 -13.76 31.72
C GLY A 183 -29.10 -13.51 32.99
N GLY A 184 -28.00 -12.76 32.88
CA GLY A 184 -27.16 -12.40 34.03
C GLY A 184 -27.85 -11.48 35.04
N GLU A 185 -28.53 -10.42 34.60
CA GLU A 185 -29.28 -9.51 35.49
C GLU A 185 -30.43 -10.23 36.19
N LEU A 186 -31.10 -11.18 35.54
CA LEU A 186 -32.13 -12.01 36.19
C LEU A 186 -31.52 -12.94 37.26
N VAL A 187 -30.36 -13.55 37.00
CA VAL A 187 -29.63 -14.34 38.01
C VAL A 187 -29.23 -13.45 39.19
N LEU A 188 -28.62 -12.28 38.93
CA LEU A 188 -28.19 -11.33 39.96
C LEU A 188 -29.37 -10.80 40.79
N PHE A 189 -30.49 -10.44 40.15
CA PHE A 189 -31.72 -10.02 40.83
C PHE A 189 -32.25 -11.13 41.75
N VAL A 190 -32.37 -12.36 41.25
CA VAL A 190 -32.91 -13.49 42.02
C VAL A 190 -31.97 -13.90 43.16
N THR A 191 -30.66 -14.00 42.94
CA THR A 191 -29.72 -14.37 44.01
C THR A 191 -29.57 -13.27 45.05
N THR A 192 -29.56 -11.99 44.66
CA THR A 192 -29.57 -10.86 45.61
C THR A 192 -30.86 -10.82 46.42
N PHE A 193 -32.02 -11.08 45.80
CA PHE A 193 -33.31 -11.18 46.50
C PHE A 193 -33.34 -12.34 47.51
N ILE A 194 -32.81 -13.51 47.16
CA ILE A 194 -32.73 -14.67 48.07
C ILE A 194 -31.75 -14.39 49.22
N ALA A 195 -30.58 -13.79 48.96
CA ALA A 195 -29.61 -13.42 49.99
C ALA A 195 -30.17 -12.36 50.96
N ALA A 196 -30.94 -11.39 50.44
CA ALA A 196 -31.65 -10.40 51.26
C ALA A 196 -32.78 -11.04 52.10
N ALA A 197 -33.60 -11.91 51.52
CA ALA A 197 -34.62 -12.66 52.23
C ALA A 197 -34.02 -13.59 53.32
N GLY A 198 -32.80 -14.10 53.10
CA GLY A 198 -32.01 -14.85 54.07
C GLY A 198 -31.31 -14.00 55.15
N CYS A 199 -31.59 -12.69 55.25
CA CYS A 199 -30.95 -11.76 56.20
C CYS A 199 -29.41 -11.66 56.06
N HIS A 200 -28.81 -12.11 54.95
CA HIS A 200 -27.37 -12.38 54.91
C HIS A 200 -26.51 -11.11 55.07
N PHE A 201 -26.92 -10.02 54.41
CA PHE A 201 -26.20 -8.74 54.42
C PHE A 201 -26.23 -7.99 55.78
N VAL A 202 -27.19 -8.32 56.67
CA VAL A 202 -27.41 -7.61 57.94
C VAL A 202 -26.64 -8.26 59.11
N ARG A 203 -26.09 -9.46 58.90
CA ARG A 203 -25.69 -10.37 59.98
C ARG A 203 -24.49 -9.91 60.84
N SER A 204 -23.70 -8.93 60.42
CA SER A 204 -22.55 -8.41 61.19
C SER A 204 -22.87 -7.28 62.18
N LEU A 205 -24.05 -6.65 62.09
CA LEU A 205 -24.42 -5.51 62.95
C LEU A 205 -25.06 -5.92 64.29
N ARG A 206 -25.25 -7.22 64.55
CA ARG A 206 -25.97 -7.71 65.72
C ARG A 206 -25.12 -7.75 67.01
N THR A 207 -24.59 -6.61 67.41
CA THR A 207 -23.89 -6.40 68.69
C THR A 207 -24.54 -5.28 69.51
N ALA A 208 -25.46 -5.69 70.39
CA ALA A 208 -26.17 -4.89 71.38
C ALA A 208 -27.18 -3.81 70.89
N ASP A 209 -28.27 -3.70 71.66
CA ASP A 209 -29.08 -2.51 71.90
C ASP A 209 -29.82 -1.83 70.72
N PHE A 210 -30.45 -2.62 69.84
CA PHE A 210 -31.70 -2.21 69.19
C PHE A 210 -32.68 -3.39 69.06
N GLU A 211 -33.77 -3.34 69.82
CA GLU A 211 -34.99 -4.14 69.59
C GLU A 211 -36.03 -3.27 68.88
N ASP A 212 -36.23 -3.51 67.59
CA ASP A 212 -37.43 -3.10 66.85
C ASP A 212 -37.63 -4.11 65.69
N GLU A 213 -38.88 -4.48 65.41
CA GLU A 213 -39.21 -5.33 64.27
C GLU A 213 -39.39 -4.46 63.00
N GLU A 214 -38.71 -4.79 61.90
CA GLU A 214 -39.37 -5.15 60.63
C GLU A 214 -38.38 -5.38 59.45
N THR A 215 -38.49 -6.56 58.82
CA THR A 215 -37.89 -6.96 57.52
C THR A 215 -36.35 -7.11 57.44
N CYS A 216 -35.89 -8.29 56.98
CA CYS A 216 -34.48 -8.57 56.62
C CYS A 216 -33.92 -7.76 55.43
N ILE A 217 -34.72 -6.88 54.81
CA ILE A 217 -34.36 -6.18 53.58
C ILE A 217 -34.20 -4.70 53.91
N ASP A 218 -32.96 -4.26 54.10
CA ASP A 218 -32.64 -2.87 54.39
C ASP A 218 -33.00 -1.91 53.23
N TYR A 219 -33.11 -0.61 53.54
CA TYR A 219 -33.33 0.48 52.60
C TYR A 219 -32.33 0.48 51.41
N TRP A 220 -31.05 0.23 51.66
CA TRP A 220 -30.04 0.16 50.59
C TRP A 220 -30.24 -1.06 49.69
N THR A 221 -30.63 -2.21 50.27
CA THR A 221 -30.99 -3.40 49.50
C THR A 221 -32.27 -3.19 48.67
N LYS A 222 -33.24 -2.40 49.17
CA LYS A 222 -34.43 -1.97 48.41
C LYS A 222 -34.06 -1.09 47.21
N ILE A 223 -33.06 -0.20 47.34
CA ILE A 223 -32.52 0.60 46.23
C ILE A 223 -31.86 -0.28 45.16
N ASP A 224 -30.97 -1.18 45.53
CA ASP A 224 -30.28 -2.02 44.54
C ASP A 224 -31.24 -2.99 43.83
N LEU A 225 -32.20 -3.59 44.56
CA LEU A 225 -33.25 -4.42 43.96
C LEU A 225 -34.09 -3.63 42.92
N ALA A 226 -34.41 -2.37 43.22
CA ALA A 226 -35.09 -1.48 42.28
C ALA A 226 -34.22 -1.13 41.05
N LEU A 227 -32.91 -0.92 41.23
CA LEU A 227 -31.99 -0.64 40.12
C LEU A 227 -31.78 -1.86 39.20
N TYR A 228 -31.68 -3.07 39.75
CA TYR A 228 -31.71 -4.31 38.97
C TYR A 228 -33.03 -4.47 38.20
N LEU A 229 -34.18 -4.20 38.82
CA LEU A 229 -35.48 -4.25 38.15
C LEU A 229 -35.58 -3.23 37.00
N VAL A 230 -35.05 -2.01 37.19
CA VAL A 230 -34.94 -0.99 36.12
C VAL A 230 -34.06 -1.47 34.97
N ARG A 231 -32.93 -2.16 35.23
CA ARG A 231 -32.09 -2.76 34.18
C ARG A 231 -32.83 -3.83 33.40
N VAL A 232 -33.44 -4.80 34.09
CA VAL A 232 -34.20 -5.89 33.47
C VAL A 232 -35.28 -5.34 32.55
N LEU A 233 -36.07 -4.36 32.99
CA LEU A 233 -37.10 -3.72 32.14
C LEU A 233 -36.52 -3.04 30.89
N HIS A 234 -35.41 -2.30 31.01
CA HIS A 234 -34.80 -1.61 29.86
C HIS A 234 -34.12 -2.57 28.88
N ILE A 235 -33.53 -3.67 29.37
CA ILE A 235 -32.92 -4.71 28.53
C ILE A 235 -34.02 -5.52 27.80
N VAL A 236 -35.13 -5.86 28.48
CA VAL A 236 -36.32 -6.45 27.84
C VAL A 236 -36.86 -5.51 26.75
N ALA A 237 -36.97 -4.21 27.02
CA ALA A 237 -37.41 -3.23 26.01
C ALA A 237 -36.48 -3.18 24.78
N LEU A 238 -35.16 -3.23 24.97
CA LEU A 238 -34.18 -3.31 23.88
C LEU A 238 -34.37 -4.57 23.02
N ILE A 239 -34.55 -5.73 23.64
CA ILE A 239 -34.79 -7.01 22.96
C ILE A 239 -36.12 -6.96 22.20
N CYS A 240 -37.22 -6.61 22.85
CA CYS A 240 -38.55 -6.57 22.25
C CYS A 240 -38.60 -5.62 21.05
N PHE A 241 -38.03 -4.42 21.17
CA PHE A 241 -38.00 -3.44 20.07
C PHE A 241 -37.15 -3.92 18.88
N PHE A 242 -36.05 -4.65 19.13
CA PHE A 242 -35.27 -5.30 18.07
C PHE A 242 -36.03 -6.44 17.39
N CYS A 243 -36.68 -7.31 18.16
CA CYS A 243 -37.47 -8.43 17.64
C CYS A 243 -38.67 -7.96 16.81
N ILE A 244 -39.39 -6.93 17.27
CA ILE A 244 -40.50 -6.30 16.50
C ILE A 244 -39.97 -5.77 15.16
N ALA A 245 -38.86 -5.02 15.17
CA ALA A 245 -38.25 -4.50 13.95
C ALA A 245 -37.72 -5.59 13.01
N TRP A 246 -37.32 -6.75 13.53
CA TRP A 246 -36.93 -7.91 12.73
C TRP A 246 -38.15 -8.58 12.07
N VAL A 247 -39.22 -8.84 12.84
CA VAL A 247 -40.48 -9.42 12.31
C VAL A 247 -41.12 -8.51 11.26
N MET A 248 -41.14 -7.20 11.48
CA MET A 248 -41.59 -6.22 10.49
C MET A 248 -40.76 -6.24 9.20
N LYS A 249 -39.46 -6.56 9.29
CA LYS A 249 -38.59 -6.66 8.11
C LYS A 249 -38.82 -7.97 7.34
N VAL A 250 -38.98 -9.09 8.03
CA VAL A 250 -39.32 -10.38 7.39
C VAL A 250 -40.67 -10.28 6.67
N ARG A 251 -41.73 -9.81 7.36
CA ARG A 251 -43.06 -9.60 6.74
C ARG A 251 -43.05 -8.64 5.55
N ARG A 252 -42.10 -7.69 5.50
CA ARG A 252 -41.93 -6.79 4.36
C ARG A 252 -41.24 -7.48 3.19
N ASP A 253 -40.17 -8.24 3.45
CA ASP A 253 -39.52 -9.03 2.41
C ASP A 253 -40.51 -10.05 1.81
N ASP A 254 -41.34 -10.69 2.64
CA ASP A 254 -42.42 -11.60 2.22
C ASP A 254 -43.47 -10.87 1.36
N HIS A 255 -43.97 -9.70 1.78
CA HIS A 255 -44.91 -8.93 0.96
C HIS A 255 -44.29 -8.41 -0.35
N GLU A 256 -43.01 -8.06 -0.39
CA GLU A 256 -42.32 -7.69 -1.64
C GLU A 256 -42.15 -8.93 -2.57
N LEU A 257 -41.99 -10.14 -2.01
CA LEU A 257 -42.00 -11.41 -2.76
C LEU A 257 -43.40 -11.82 -3.24
N GLU A 258 -44.45 -11.62 -2.44
CA GLU A 258 -45.84 -11.84 -2.86
C GLU A 258 -46.26 -10.86 -3.95
N ALA A 259 -45.94 -9.57 -3.79
CA ALA A 259 -46.21 -8.55 -4.80
C ALA A 259 -45.47 -8.85 -6.13
N ALA A 260 -44.22 -9.33 -6.05
CA ALA A 260 -43.49 -9.79 -7.23
C ALA A 260 -44.20 -10.97 -7.92
N ARG A 261 -44.60 -12.00 -7.18
CA ARG A 261 -45.35 -13.15 -7.72
C ARG A 261 -46.70 -12.75 -8.33
N CYS A 262 -47.42 -11.82 -7.71
CA CYS A 262 -48.68 -11.27 -8.26
C CYS A 262 -48.49 -10.44 -9.53
N SER A 263 -47.27 -9.98 -9.83
CA SER A 263 -46.95 -9.25 -11.06
C SER A 263 -46.51 -10.15 -12.23
N GLU A 264 -46.35 -11.46 -12.01
CA GLU A 264 -45.82 -12.42 -13.00
C GLU A 264 -46.93 -13.16 -13.78
N SER A 265 -48.00 -12.45 -14.15
CA SER A 265 -48.95 -12.89 -15.18
C SER A 265 -48.71 -12.12 -16.49
N THR A 266 -48.38 -12.84 -17.55
CA THR A 266 -47.86 -12.27 -18.82
C THR A 266 -48.93 -11.65 -19.73
N PRO A 267 -48.49 -10.78 -20.65
CA PRO A 267 -48.93 -10.90 -22.03
C PRO A 267 -47.77 -11.17 -22.99
N LEU A 268 -47.89 -12.27 -23.76
CA LEU A 268 -47.04 -12.59 -24.91
C LEU A 268 -47.65 -11.95 -26.17
N LEU A 269 -47.04 -10.86 -26.70
CA LEU A 269 -46.87 -10.55 -28.14
C LEU A 269 -46.31 -9.12 -28.36
N ASN A 270 -45.89 -8.84 -29.60
CA ASN A 270 -45.15 -7.62 -29.99
C ASN A 270 -45.97 -6.32 -29.83
N GLY A 271 -45.35 -5.29 -29.24
CA GLY A 271 -45.84 -3.91 -29.25
C GLY A 271 -44.71 -2.90 -29.03
N ARG A 272 -44.33 -2.14 -30.07
CA ARG A 272 -43.17 -1.23 -30.06
C ARG A 272 -43.62 0.24 -30.09
N THR A 273 -43.79 0.86 -28.93
CA THR A 273 -44.12 2.31 -28.83
C THR A 273 -43.41 2.98 -27.66
N ASN A 274 -42.75 4.11 -27.94
CA ASN A 274 -42.44 5.13 -26.94
C ASN A 274 -43.69 5.98 -26.67
N GLY A 275 -43.87 6.52 -25.47
CA GLY A 275 -44.93 7.51 -25.21
C GLY A 275 -45.00 7.93 -23.74
N SER A 276 -44.91 9.24 -23.48
CA SER A 276 -44.94 9.85 -22.15
C SER A 276 -46.19 10.71 -21.94
N TYR A 277 -46.92 10.49 -20.83
CA TYR A 277 -47.77 11.44 -20.10
C TYR A 277 -47.84 10.91 -18.64
N GLU A 278 -47.67 11.64 -17.53
CA GLU A 278 -47.94 13.03 -17.10
C GLU A 278 -49.36 13.26 -16.51
N ALA A 279 -49.45 14.12 -15.47
CA ALA A 279 -50.64 14.47 -14.65
C ALA A 279 -51.17 13.39 -13.67
N ALA A 280 -51.81 13.68 -12.52
CA ALA A 280 -51.87 14.89 -11.66
C ALA A 280 -52.50 14.57 -10.27
N ASN A 281 -52.62 15.60 -9.39
CA ASN A 281 -53.28 15.63 -8.05
C ASN A 281 -52.50 14.94 -6.89
N GLY A 282 -52.43 15.43 -5.65
CA GLY A 282 -53.08 16.56 -4.94
C GLY A 282 -54.06 16.03 -3.88
N HIS A 283 -54.08 16.40 -2.57
CA HIS A 283 -53.48 17.48 -1.74
C HIS A 283 -52.93 16.91 -0.40
N GLY A 284 -52.24 17.63 0.50
CA GLY A 284 -51.71 19.01 0.45
C GLY A 284 -51.23 19.58 1.81
N GLN A 285 -50.73 20.82 1.77
CA GLN A 285 -50.48 21.79 2.86
C GLN A 285 -49.57 21.46 4.08
N THR A 286 -48.43 22.15 4.14
CA THR A 286 -48.18 23.20 5.17
C THR A 286 -47.03 24.13 4.75
N LEU A 287 -47.07 25.40 5.18
CA LEU A 287 -45.97 26.38 5.05
C LEU A 287 -44.96 26.16 6.20
N GLY A 288 -43.70 26.60 6.13
CA GLY A 288 -42.98 27.25 5.04
C GLY A 288 -41.98 28.30 5.55
N SER A 289 -40.75 28.30 5.02
CA SER A 289 -39.78 29.40 5.22
C SER A 289 -38.75 29.43 4.07
N GLN A 290 -38.10 30.58 3.89
CA GLN A 290 -37.20 30.84 2.75
C GLN A 290 -35.73 30.68 3.14
N GLU A 291 -34.90 30.20 2.21
CA GLU A 291 -33.61 30.84 1.99
C GLU A 291 -33.09 30.68 0.56
N ARG A 292 -32.30 31.66 0.09
CA ARG A 292 -31.80 31.75 -1.29
C ARG A 292 -30.36 31.23 -1.39
N ARG A 293 -30.02 30.50 -2.46
CA ARG A 293 -28.69 30.60 -3.07
C ARG A 293 -28.70 30.40 -4.58
N SER A 294 -27.80 31.10 -5.26
CA SER A 294 -27.89 31.44 -6.68
C SER A 294 -27.22 30.42 -7.61
N ARG A 295 -27.88 30.12 -8.74
CA ARG A 295 -27.21 29.55 -9.92
C ARG A 295 -26.44 30.66 -10.64
N ARG A 296 -25.21 30.38 -11.09
CA ARG A 296 -24.58 31.08 -12.22
C ARG A 296 -24.32 30.06 -13.34
N ARG A 297 -24.80 30.36 -14.55
CA ARG A 297 -24.57 29.55 -15.75
C ARG A 297 -23.20 29.89 -16.35
N THR A 298 -22.58 28.90 -16.98
CA THR A 298 -21.79 29.06 -18.21
C THR A 298 -22.34 28.06 -19.25
N LEU A 299 -22.25 28.40 -20.53
CA LEU A 299 -22.78 27.59 -21.63
C LEU A 299 -21.65 26.96 -22.44
N SER A 300 -21.86 25.73 -22.90
CA SER A 300 -21.62 25.37 -24.32
C SER A 300 -22.26 24.01 -24.68
N SER A 301 -23.20 24.06 -25.61
CA SER A 301 -23.51 22.98 -26.56
C SER A 301 -22.84 23.35 -27.90
N ALA A 302 -22.66 22.48 -28.90
CA ALA A 302 -23.07 21.09 -29.11
C ALA A 302 -21.88 20.34 -29.78
N THR A 303 -21.85 19.02 -30.01
CA THR A 303 -22.77 18.23 -30.84
C THR A 303 -22.55 16.73 -30.63
N ARG A 304 -23.64 15.93 -30.72
CA ARG A 304 -23.66 14.56 -31.29
C ARG A 304 -25.07 13.96 -31.22
N ASN A 305 -25.72 13.82 -32.37
CA ASN A 305 -26.65 12.71 -32.61
C ASN A 305 -25.85 11.57 -33.27
N GLY A 306 -26.17 10.32 -32.95
CA GLY A 306 -25.39 9.16 -33.39
C GLY A 306 -25.63 7.94 -32.51
N SER A 307 -26.84 7.38 -32.57
CA SER A 307 -27.27 6.26 -31.74
C SER A 307 -26.71 4.93 -32.24
N TYR A 308 -25.65 4.44 -31.61
CA TYR A 308 -25.28 3.02 -31.64
C TYR A 308 -25.19 2.46 -30.22
N GLY A 309 -26.09 1.52 -29.90
CA GLY A 309 -26.18 0.84 -28.62
C GLY A 309 -25.09 -0.20 -28.40
N ALA A 310 -23.81 0.20 -28.51
CA ALA A 310 -22.70 -0.65 -28.16
C ALA A 310 -22.67 -0.84 -26.63
N SER A 311 -22.85 -2.08 -26.16
CA SER A 311 -22.64 -2.44 -24.76
C SER A 311 -21.24 -1.98 -24.34
N ARG A 312 -21.17 -0.99 -23.45
CA ARG A 312 -19.91 -0.43 -22.95
C ARG A 312 -19.27 -1.41 -21.97
N LYS A 313 -18.68 -2.48 -22.52
CA LYS A 313 -17.64 -3.26 -21.82
C LYS A 313 -16.66 -2.26 -21.25
N GLU A 314 -16.55 -2.26 -19.93
CA GLU A 314 -15.64 -1.39 -19.19
C GLU A 314 -14.22 -1.72 -19.66
N GLU A 315 -13.62 -0.75 -20.36
CA GLU A 315 -12.21 -0.71 -20.67
C GLU A 315 -11.45 -0.86 -19.35
N GLN A 316 -10.63 -1.91 -19.24
CA GLN A 316 -10.11 -2.33 -17.94
C GLN A 316 -9.10 -1.29 -17.42
N VAL A 317 -9.56 -0.41 -16.54
CA VAL A 317 -8.75 0.63 -15.90
C VAL A 317 -7.52 -0.03 -15.29
N ALA A 318 -6.36 0.26 -15.87
CA ALA A 318 -5.27 -0.72 -15.93
C ALA A 318 -4.68 -1.13 -14.57
N PHE A 319 -4.79 -0.27 -13.56
CA PHE A 319 -4.69 -0.65 -12.15
C PHE A 319 -6.05 -0.38 -11.48
N TYR A 320 -6.50 -1.27 -10.60
CA TYR A 320 -7.72 -1.05 -9.83
C TYR A 320 -7.47 0.09 -8.84
N ARG A 321 -7.93 1.31 -9.20
CA ARG A 321 -7.86 2.49 -8.35
C ARG A 321 -8.82 2.28 -7.17
N PRO A 322 -8.37 2.03 -5.92
CA PRO A 322 -9.29 1.73 -4.83
C PRO A 322 -9.91 3.03 -4.33
N GLU A 323 -11.01 3.46 -4.95
CA GLU A 323 -11.76 4.67 -4.55
C GLU A 323 -12.20 4.64 -3.08
N LYS A 324 -12.30 3.43 -2.52
CA LYS A 324 -12.35 3.14 -1.09
C LYS A 324 -11.25 2.13 -0.79
N LEU A 325 -10.63 2.20 0.39
CA LEU A 325 -9.88 1.05 0.93
C LEU A 325 -10.79 -0.18 0.80
N PRO A 326 -10.30 -1.32 0.29
CA PRO A 326 -11.08 -2.54 0.29
C PRO A 326 -11.55 -2.85 1.71
N ARG A 327 -12.86 -3.04 1.91
CA ARG A 327 -13.42 -3.53 3.18
C ARG A 327 -13.14 -5.03 3.38
N ARG A 328 -11.95 -5.48 2.98
CA ARG A 328 -11.44 -6.82 3.27
C ARG A 328 -11.10 -6.88 4.75
N THR A 329 -11.52 -7.95 5.39
CA THR A 329 -11.06 -8.34 6.71
C THR A 329 -9.57 -8.68 6.69
N TRP A 330 -8.90 -8.53 7.82
CA TRP A 330 -7.47 -8.84 7.98
C TRP A 330 -7.12 -10.25 7.51
N VAL A 331 -8.03 -11.22 7.69
CA VAL A 331 -7.89 -12.61 7.24
C VAL A 331 -7.79 -12.72 5.71
N GLU A 332 -8.59 -11.96 4.96
CA GLU A 332 -8.53 -11.94 3.48
C GLU A 332 -7.24 -11.30 2.98
N TYR A 333 -6.74 -10.27 3.67
CA TYR A 333 -5.42 -9.71 3.38
C TYR A 333 -4.32 -10.74 3.65
N VAL A 334 -4.24 -11.32 4.86
CA VAL A 334 -3.22 -12.35 5.19
C VAL A 334 -3.25 -13.53 4.20
N ARG A 335 -4.45 -13.98 3.77
CA ARG A 335 -4.62 -15.00 2.72
C ARG A 335 -4.22 -14.54 1.32
N GLY A 336 -4.27 -13.25 1.02
CA GLY A 336 -3.69 -12.66 -0.19
C GLY A 336 -2.16 -12.58 -0.12
N TYR A 337 -1.59 -12.37 1.07
CA TYR A 337 -0.15 -12.25 1.29
C TYR A 337 0.59 -13.56 1.51
N SER A 338 -0.11 -14.66 1.84
CA SER A 338 0.50 -16.00 1.88
C SER A 338 1.08 -16.45 0.54
N LEU A 339 0.68 -15.82 -0.57
CA LEU A 339 1.28 -15.97 -1.90
C LEU A 339 2.76 -15.55 -1.96
N PHE A 340 3.19 -14.63 -1.08
CA PHE A 340 4.60 -14.23 -0.96
C PHE A 340 5.40 -15.12 0.00
N PHE A 341 4.75 -15.93 0.84
CA PHE A 341 5.43 -16.80 1.81
C PHE A 341 6.50 -17.74 1.19
N PRO A 342 6.32 -18.32 -0.03
CA PRO A 342 7.36 -19.08 -0.73
C PRO A 342 8.58 -18.28 -1.22
N TYR A 343 8.56 -16.95 -1.08
CA TYR A 343 9.67 -16.03 -1.38
C TYR A 343 10.25 -15.41 -0.09
N LEU A 344 9.44 -15.24 0.95
CA LEU A 344 9.84 -14.75 2.27
C LEU A 344 10.50 -15.84 3.14
N TRP A 345 10.11 -17.11 2.99
CA TRP A 345 10.74 -18.20 3.75
C TRP A 345 12.06 -18.65 3.11
N PRO A 346 13.19 -18.70 3.86
CA PRO A 346 14.48 -19.12 3.35
C PRO A 346 14.58 -20.65 3.23
N LYS A 347 13.90 -21.24 2.23
CA LYS A 347 13.95 -22.68 1.96
C LYS A 347 15.37 -23.18 1.67
N ASP A 348 16.16 -22.35 1.00
CA ASP A 348 17.40 -22.76 0.35
C ASP A 348 18.61 -22.78 1.31
N SER A 349 18.42 -22.43 2.60
CA SER A 349 19.51 -22.48 3.60
C SER A 349 19.02 -22.73 5.03
N THR A 350 19.50 -23.82 5.63
CA THR A 350 19.22 -24.22 7.02
C THR A 350 19.72 -23.19 8.04
N ARG A 351 20.84 -22.52 7.78
CA ARG A 351 21.39 -21.45 8.63
C ARG A 351 20.40 -20.30 8.85
N LEU A 352 19.69 -19.86 7.80
CA LEU A 352 18.69 -18.80 7.93
C LEU A 352 17.44 -19.30 8.67
N GLN A 353 17.05 -20.57 8.49
CA GLN A 353 15.92 -21.18 9.21
C GLN A 353 16.20 -21.26 10.72
N LEU A 354 17.42 -21.61 11.12
CA LEU A 354 17.86 -21.59 12.52
C LEU A 354 17.89 -20.17 13.10
N GLN A 355 18.29 -19.16 12.31
CA GLN A 355 18.19 -17.75 12.73
C GLN A 355 16.74 -17.32 12.96
N VAL A 356 15.80 -17.71 12.10
CA VAL A 356 14.36 -17.45 12.30
C VAL A 356 13.87 -18.09 13.60
N LEU A 357 14.21 -19.36 13.86
CA LEU A 357 13.84 -20.05 15.10
C LEU A 357 14.40 -19.34 16.34
N PHE A 358 15.69 -18.95 16.32
CA PHE A 358 16.31 -18.22 17.41
C PHE A 358 15.68 -16.84 17.64
N CYS A 359 15.28 -16.13 16.59
CA CYS A 359 14.51 -14.89 16.72
C CYS A 359 13.17 -15.09 17.44
N PHE A 360 12.45 -16.20 17.23
CA PHE A 360 11.25 -16.51 18.01
C PHE A 360 11.56 -16.83 19.49
N ILE A 361 12.65 -17.55 19.77
CA ILE A 361 13.09 -17.83 21.15
C ILE A 361 13.44 -16.50 21.87
N LEU A 362 14.16 -15.59 21.22
CA LEU A 362 14.47 -14.26 21.76
C LEU A 362 13.23 -13.43 22.06
N VAL A 363 12.18 -13.50 21.21
CA VAL A 363 10.90 -12.81 21.45
C VAL A 363 10.25 -13.32 22.73
N ILE A 364 10.17 -14.65 22.92
CA ILE A 364 9.57 -15.27 24.10
C ILE A 364 10.37 -14.87 25.35
N LEU A 365 11.71 -14.99 25.31
CA LEU A 365 12.59 -14.60 26.41
C LEU A 365 12.43 -13.11 26.77
N GLN A 366 12.31 -12.23 25.77
CA GLN A 366 12.06 -10.81 25.97
C GLN A 366 10.69 -10.54 26.60
N ARG A 367 9.66 -11.35 26.33
CA ARG A 367 8.37 -11.26 27.03
C ARG A 367 8.47 -11.69 28.49
N CYS A 368 9.22 -12.76 28.78
CA CYS A 368 9.50 -13.16 30.16
C CYS A 368 10.23 -12.06 30.94
N VAL A 369 11.34 -11.54 30.42
CA VAL A 369 12.08 -10.41 31.00
C VAL A 369 11.18 -9.20 31.22
N ASN A 370 10.36 -8.83 30.23
CA ASN A 370 9.40 -7.74 30.35
C ASN A 370 8.41 -7.95 31.50
N ALA A 371 7.90 -9.17 31.71
CA ALA A 371 6.96 -9.46 32.81
C ALA A 371 7.64 -9.47 34.19
N THR A 372 8.91 -9.90 34.29
CA THR A 372 9.64 -10.00 35.56
C THR A 372 10.12 -8.64 36.11
N VAL A 373 10.41 -7.64 35.26
CA VAL A 373 10.97 -6.35 35.72
C VAL A 373 10.09 -5.65 36.77
N PRO A 374 8.78 -5.42 36.57
CA PRO A 374 7.95 -4.75 37.58
C PRO A 374 7.91 -5.48 38.92
N TRP A 375 7.88 -6.82 38.90
CA TRP A 375 7.92 -7.66 40.10
C TRP A 375 9.27 -7.54 40.83
N GLN A 376 10.39 -7.53 40.10
CA GLN A 376 11.71 -7.34 40.69
C GLN A 376 11.88 -5.94 41.30
N ILE A 377 11.28 -4.90 40.69
CA ILE A 377 11.24 -3.55 41.28
C ILE A 377 10.52 -3.56 42.64
N GLY A 378 9.37 -4.24 42.73
CA GLY A 378 8.66 -4.38 44.01
C GLY A 378 9.48 -5.10 45.06
N ARG A 379 10.11 -6.21 44.69
CA ARG A 379 10.99 -6.99 45.57
C ARG A 379 12.18 -6.17 46.11
N VAL A 380 12.80 -5.35 45.26
CA VAL A 380 13.87 -4.41 45.67
C VAL A 380 13.33 -3.39 46.69
N VAL A 381 12.15 -2.81 46.45
CA VAL A 381 11.53 -1.84 47.37
C VAL A 381 11.20 -2.45 48.73
N ASP A 382 10.65 -3.68 48.76
CA ASP A 382 10.32 -4.35 50.03
C ASP A 382 11.58 -4.68 50.84
N ARG A 383 12.65 -5.16 50.19
CA ARG A 383 13.96 -5.36 50.84
C ARG A 383 14.62 -4.06 51.30
N LEU A 384 14.45 -2.96 50.58
CA LEU A 384 14.89 -1.64 51.03
C LEU A 384 14.11 -1.17 52.26
N SER A 385 12.80 -1.42 52.31
CA SER A 385 11.97 -1.08 53.48
C SER A 385 12.37 -1.88 54.72
N GLU A 386 12.70 -3.16 54.54
CA GLU A 386 13.28 -4.03 55.57
C GLU A 386 14.64 -3.52 56.07
N ALA A 387 15.58 -3.23 55.16
CA ALA A 387 16.90 -2.69 55.52
C ALA A 387 16.83 -1.32 56.24
N VAL A 388 15.92 -0.43 55.82
CA VAL A 388 15.68 0.86 56.50
C VAL A 388 15.16 0.65 57.92
N ARG A 389 14.25 -0.32 58.15
CA ARG A 389 13.75 -0.66 59.49
C ARG A 389 14.84 -1.23 60.40
N ILE A 390 15.79 -1.99 59.85
CA ILE A 390 16.96 -2.52 60.58
C ILE A 390 17.87 -1.38 61.04
N VAL A 391 18.26 -0.47 60.13
CA VAL A 391 19.10 0.69 60.48
C VAL A 391 18.40 1.63 61.46
N GLN A 392 17.08 1.82 61.34
CA GLN A 392 16.29 2.60 62.31
C GLN A 392 16.22 1.98 63.72
N ARG A 393 16.51 0.69 63.89
CA ARG A 393 16.65 0.02 65.19
C ARG A 393 18.04 0.15 65.81
N GLY A 394 18.98 0.80 65.11
CA GLY A 394 20.36 1.01 65.59
C GLY A 394 21.36 -0.07 65.17
N GLU A 395 20.95 -1.05 64.36
CA GLU A 395 21.87 -2.04 63.80
C GLU A 395 22.73 -1.43 62.66
N PRO A 396 24.03 -1.80 62.57
CA PRO A 396 24.90 -1.27 61.51
C PRO A 396 24.50 -1.85 60.13
N LEU A 397 24.59 -1.00 59.09
CA LEU A 397 24.36 -1.43 57.72
C LEU A 397 25.54 -2.29 57.21
N THR A 398 25.40 -3.61 57.32
CA THR A 398 26.33 -4.59 56.75
C THR A 398 26.06 -4.84 55.27
N VAL A 399 27.04 -5.45 54.58
CA VAL A 399 26.89 -5.86 53.17
C VAL A 399 25.78 -6.90 53.01
N ASP A 400 25.62 -7.79 53.99
CA ASP A 400 24.61 -8.86 53.99
C ASP A 400 23.18 -8.31 54.19
N ASN A 401 23.03 -7.18 54.88
CA ASN A 401 21.74 -6.51 55.12
C ASN A 401 21.31 -5.60 53.95
N PHE A 402 22.17 -5.35 52.95
CA PHE A 402 21.82 -4.55 51.77
C PHE A 402 21.47 -5.45 50.57
N PRO A 403 20.37 -5.21 49.83
CA PRO A 403 19.89 -6.12 48.79
C PRO A 403 20.66 -6.03 47.44
N PHE A 404 21.99 -6.11 47.48
CA PHE A 404 22.87 -6.05 46.30
C PHE A 404 22.48 -7.08 45.22
N GLN A 405 22.07 -8.29 45.61
CA GLN A 405 21.66 -9.34 44.68
C GLN A 405 20.41 -8.93 43.88
N ASP A 406 19.39 -8.42 44.56
CA ASP A 406 18.13 -8.01 43.92
C ASP A 406 18.30 -6.78 43.02
N PHE A 407 19.22 -5.87 43.36
CA PHE A 407 19.67 -4.78 42.48
C PHE A 407 20.44 -5.28 41.24
N ALA A 408 21.36 -6.23 41.41
CA ALA A 408 22.15 -6.78 40.30
C ALA A 408 21.25 -7.51 39.29
N ILE A 409 20.26 -8.27 39.77
CA ILE A 409 19.24 -8.91 38.95
C ILE A 409 18.40 -7.84 38.21
N LEU A 410 17.96 -6.77 38.88
CA LEU A 410 17.21 -5.68 38.25
C LEU A 410 18.01 -4.99 37.13
N GLY A 411 19.29 -4.67 37.38
CA GLY A 411 20.17 -4.06 36.38
C GLY A 411 20.40 -4.97 35.17
N GLY A 412 20.60 -6.27 35.40
CA GLY A 412 20.68 -7.27 34.33
C GLY A 412 19.39 -7.37 33.52
N LEU A 413 18.23 -7.36 34.17
CA LEU A 413 16.94 -7.35 33.49
C LEU A 413 16.73 -6.07 32.66
N TRP A 414 17.07 -4.88 33.17
CA TRP A 414 16.98 -3.62 32.40
C TRP A 414 17.83 -3.63 31.12
N ILE A 415 19.03 -4.22 31.16
CA ILE A 415 19.89 -4.37 29.95
C ILE A 415 19.22 -5.30 28.91
N LEU A 416 18.43 -6.28 29.35
CA LEU A 416 17.72 -7.23 28.49
C LEU A 416 16.33 -6.73 28.01
N GLN A 417 15.73 -5.76 28.71
CA GLN A 417 14.34 -5.31 28.53
C GLN A 417 14.12 -4.42 27.30
N GLY A 418 12.90 -4.44 26.74
CA GLY A 418 12.47 -3.49 25.71
C GLY A 418 13.03 -3.76 24.30
N GLN A 419 12.55 -3.02 23.29
CA GLN A 419 12.95 -3.26 21.89
C GLN A 419 14.41 -2.86 21.60
N THR A 420 14.96 -1.88 22.32
CA THR A 420 16.34 -1.40 22.20
C THR A 420 17.32 -2.16 23.10
N GLY A 421 16.84 -2.86 24.14
CA GLY A 421 17.67 -3.70 25.00
C GLY A 421 18.32 -4.86 24.25
N LEU A 422 19.27 -5.52 24.91
CA LEU A 422 20.18 -6.49 24.30
C LEU A 422 19.47 -7.62 23.54
N LEU A 423 18.36 -8.15 24.08
CA LEU A 423 17.56 -9.20 23.41
C LEU A 423 16.86 -8.67 22.14
N GLY A 424 16.29 -7.47 22.20
CA GLY A 424 15.60 -6.83 21.08
C GLY A 424 16.55 -6.47 19.94
N SER A 425 17.73 -5.96 20.30
CA SER A 425 18.82 -5.60 19.40
C SER A 425 19.48 -6.86 18.77
N LEU A 426 19.77 -7.91 19.55
CA LEU A 426 20.30 -9.18 19.03
C LEU A 426 19.31 -9.85 18.06
N ARG A 427 18.02 -9.86 18.39
CA ARG A 427 16.96 -10.33 17.47
C ARG A 427 16.93 -9.51 16.18
N SER A 428 17.13 -8.18 16.27
CA SER A 428 17.20 -7.31 15.09
C SER A 428 18.40 -7.66 14.19
N LEU A 429 19.59 -7.82 14.78
CA LEU A 429 20.81 -8.22 14.06
C LEU A 429 20.67 -9.57 13.36
N LEU A 430 20.05 -10.56 14.02
CA LEU A 430 19.80 -11.88 13.44
C LEU A 430 18.65 -11.89 12.42
N TRP A 431 17.76 -10.90 12.44
CA TRP A 431 16.71 -10.73 11.44
C TRP A 431 17.20 -10.09 10.13
N ILE A 432 18.21 -9.22 10.18
CA ILE A 432 18.74 -8.51 8.99
C ILE A 432 19.08 -9.48 7.82
N PRO A 433 19.80 -10.61 8.01
CA PRO A 433 20.06 -11.55 6.91
C PRO A 433 18.79 -12.17 6.29
N VAL A 434 17.80 -12.50 7.12
CA VAL A 434 16.51 -13.08 6.68
C VAL A 434 15.69 -12.03 5.92
N SER A 435 15.69 -10.80 6.42
CA SER A 435 15.06 -9.62 5.82
C SER A 435 15.66 -9.30 4.44
N GLN A 436 16.99 -9.32 4.31
CA GLN A 436 17.68 -9.09 3.04
C GLN A 436 17.50 -10.24 2.04
N TYR A 437 17.52 -11.49 2.49
CA TYR A 437 17.17 -12.65 1.65
C TYR A 437 15.75 -12.50 1.08
N SER A 438 14.79 -12.14 1.93
CA SER A 438 13.38 -11.94 1.57
C SER A 438 13.20 -10.80 0.57
N TYR A 439 13.88 -9.67 0.79
CA TYR A 439 13.85 -8.53 -0.11
C TYR A 439 14.42 -8.85 -1.49
N ARG A 440 15.58 -9.55 -1.55
CA ARG A 440 16.19 -10.01 -2.81
C ARG A 440 15.26 -10.97 -3.55
N GLY A 441 14.78 -12.02 -2.86
CA GLY A 441 13.91 -13.04 -3.44
C GLY A 441 12.61 -12.49 -4.01
N LEU A 442 11.99 -11.53 -3.32
CA LEU A 442 10.77 -10.84 -3.79
C LEU A 442 11.04 -9.89 -4.96
N THR A 443 12.08 -9.05 -4.86
CA THR A 443 12.37 -8.00 -5.86
C THR A 443 12.84 -8.60 -7.18
N THR A 444 13.74 -9.60 -7.16
CA THR A 444 14.16 -10.30 -8.37
C THR A 444 13.02 -11.09 -9.01
N ALA A 445 12.16 -11.75 -8.22
CA ALA A 445 10.99 -12.44 -8.77
C ALA A 445 9.99 -11.46 -9.42
N ALA A 446 9.81 -10.28 -8.84
CA ALA A 446 8.93 -9.24 -9.40
C ALA A 446 9.48 -8.64 -10.69
N PHE A 447 10.79 -8.35 -10.73
CA PHE A 447 11.49 -7.87 -11.92
C PHE A 447 11.41 -8.87 -13.07
N ASN A 448 11.74 -10.14 -12.81
CA ASN A 448 11.65 -11.22 -13.79
C ASN A 448 10.21 -11.41 -14.29
N HIS A 449 9.21 -11.36 -13.40
CA HIS A 449 7.79 -11.44 -13.78
C HIS A 449 7.39 -10.30 -14.73
N VAL A 450 7.82 -9.06 -14.50
CA VAL A 450 7.57 -7.92 -15.40
C VAL A 450 8.18 -8.16 -16.79
N HIS A 451 9.38 -8.73 -16.87
CA HIS A 451 10.02 -9.07 -18.15
C HIS A 451 9.35 -10.26 -18.87
N CYS A 452 8.57 -11.10 -18.16
CA CYS A 452 7.72 -12.12 -18.77
C CYS A 452 6.38 -11.58 -19.29
N LEU A 453 5.96 -10.35 -18.96
CA LEU A 453 4.68 -9.79 -19.42
C LEU A 453 4.72 -9.37 -20.90
N SER A 454 3.59 -9.53 -21.59
CA SER A 454 3.44 -9.26 -23.03
C SER A 454 3.40 -7.77 -23.37
N LEU A 455 3.60 -7.44 -24.65
CA LEU A 455 3.75 -6.06 -25.11
C LEU A 455 2.54 -5.16 -24.82
N ASP A 456 1.32 -5.72 -24.76
CA ASP A 456 0.11 -4.99 -24.33
C ASP A 456 0.25 -4.37 -22.94
N PHE A 457 0.86 -5.11 -22.00
CA PHE A 457 1.09 -4.60 -20.65
C PHE A 457 2.06 -3.41 -20.70
N HIS A 458 3.14 -3.51 -21.45
CA HIS A 458 4.14 -2.44 -21.52
C HIS A 458 3.65 -1.20 -22.28
N LEU A 459 2.80 -1.36 -23.31
CA LEU A 459 2.21 -0.25 -24.06
C LEU A 459 1.02 0.42 -23.34
N SER A 460 0.25 -0.33 -22.53
CA SER A 460 -0.90 0.20 -21.77
C SER A 460 -0.52 0.84 -20.42
N LYS A 461 0.76 0.85 -20.06
CA LYS A 461 1.25 1.28 -18.74
C LYS A 461 2.29 2.39 -18.85
N ARG A 462 2.26 3.31 -17.89
CA ARG A 462 3.35 4.26 -17.67
C ARG A 462 4.49 3.53 -16.95
N THR A 463 5.70 3.51 -17.52
CA THR A 463 6.87 2.81 -16.95
C THR A 463 7.13 3.18 -15.49
N GLY A 464 6.97 4.47 -15.14
CA GLY A 464 7.10 4.95 -13.76
C GLY A 464 6.08 4.35 -12.78
N GLU A 465 4.87 3.98 -13.21
CA GLU A 465 3.90 3.29 -12.35
C GLU A 465 4.33 1.85 -12.05
N VAL A 466 4.88 1.15 -13.04
CA VAL A 466 5.42 -0.21 -12.90
C VAL A 466 6.64 -0.20 -11.98
N LEU A 467 7.59 0.71 -12.20
CA LEU A 467 8.77 0.89 -11.35
C LEU A 467 8.38 1.27 -9.91
N SER A 468 7.36 2.14 -9.76
CA SER A 468 6.79 2.51 -8.46
C SER A 468 6.03 1.36 -7.77
N ALA A 469 5.60 0.32 -8.51
CA ALA A 469 5.03 -0.91 -7.93
C ALA A 469 6.13 -1.92 -7.53
N LEU A 470 7.19 -2.06 -8.33
CA LEU A 470 8.36 -2.88 -7.99
C LEU A 470 9.04 -2.40 -6.70
N ASN A 471 9.34 -1.09 -6.60
CA ASN A 471 10.00 -0.50 -5.42
C ASN A 471 9.18 -0.65 -4.11
N LYS A 472 7.89 -0.98 -4.19
CA LYS A 472 7.02 -1.22 -3.04
C LYS A 472 7.10 -2.64 -2.47
N GLY A 473 7.92 -3.54 -3.04
CA GLY A 473 8.19 -4.86 -2.47
C GLY A 473 8.81 -4.81 -1.07
N SER A 474 9.65 -3.80 -0.78
CA SER A 474 10.22 -3.52 0.54
C SER A 474 9.16 -3.43 1.66
N ALA A 475 7.99 -2.86 1.36
CA ALA A 475 6.89 -2.71 2.31
C ALA A 475 6.28 -4.06 2.74
N ILE A 476 6.35 -5.10 1.91
CA ILE A 476 5.85 -6.44 2.25
C ILE A 476 6.73 -7.09 3.33
N ASN A 477 8.05 -6.91 3.20
CA ASN A 477 9.02 -7.37 4.19
C ASN A 477 8.88 -6.60 5.53
N GLN A 478 8.74 -5.27 5.46
CA GLN A 478 8.47 -4.44 6.65
C GLN A 478 7.16 -4.82 7.35
N PHE A 479 6.10 -5.14 6.59
CA PHE A 479 4.84 -5.64 7.15
C PHE A 479 5.02 -6.96 7.91
N LEU A 480 5.75 -7.92 7.31
CA LEU A 480 6.02 -9.22 7.94
C LEU A 480 6.72 -9.01 9.29
N GLU A 481 7.76 -8.17 9.32
CA GLU A 481 8.49 -7.87 10.55
C GLU A 481 7.60 -7.24 11.63
N GLN A 482 6.79 -6.24 11.28
CA GLN A 482 5.89 -5.56 12.23
C GLN A 482 4.81 -6.50 12.80
N VAL A 483 4.22 -7.36 11.97
CA VAL A 483 3.21 -8.32 12.44
C VAL A 483 3.84 -9.38 13.33
N THR A 484 4.98 -9.95 12.92
CA THR A 484 5.63 -11.07 13.62
C THR A 484 6.30 -10.66 14.93
N PHE A 485 7.04 -9.53 14.95
CA PHE A 485 7.91 -9.16 16.08
C PHE A 485 7.38 -8.03 16.95
N GLN A 486 6.31 -7.36 16.54
CA GLN A 486 5.69 -6.31 17.33
C GLN A 486 4.26 -6.72 17.67
N VAL A 487 3.37 -6.96 16.70
CA VAL A 487 1.93 -7.10 17.00
C VAL A 487 1.50 -8.42 17.62
N LEU A 488 1.98 -9.57 17.13
CA LEU A 488 1.67 -10.84 17.80
C LEU A 488 2.20 -10.84 19.26
N PRO A 489 3.43 -10.37 19.55
CA PRO A 489 3.89 -10.16 20.92
C PRO A 489 3.06 -9.17 21.74
N MET A 490 2.65 -8.01 21.20
CA MET A 490 1.89 -7.02 21.98
C MET A 490 0.42 -7.40 22.21
N LEU A 491 -0.18 -8.21 21.33
CA LEU A 491 -1.47 -8.86 21.61
C LEU A 491 -1.30 -9.88 22.75
N PHE A 492 -0.23 -10.68 22.71
CA PHE A 492 0.07 -11.64 23.77
C PHE A 492 0.37 -10.95 25.12
N ASP A 493 1.16 -9.87 25.13
CA ASP A 493 1.44 -9.05 26.33
C ASP A 493 0.16 -8.54 26.99
N LEU A 494 -0.85 -8.20 26.19
CA LEU A 494 -2.12 -7.68 26.66
C LEU A 494 -2.91 -8.73 27.44
N PHE A 495 -3.06 -9.93 26.88
CA PHE A 495 -3.70 -11.06 27.55
C PHE A 495 -2.89 -11.54 28.75
N LEU A 496 -1.57 -11.68 28.59
CA LEU A 496 -0.64 -12.05 29.65
C LEU A 496 -0.72 -11.07 30.82
N SER A 497 -0.81 -9.77 30.56
CA SER A 497 -0.92 -8.76 31.61
C SER A 497 -2.20 -8.87 32.44
N ILE A 498 -3.34 -9.15 31.81
CA ILE A 498 -4.62 -9.36 32.52
C ILE A 498 -4.53 -10.61 33.40
N ILE A 499 -3.96 -11.70 32.87
CA ILE A 499 -3.74 -12.96 33.59
C ILE A 499 -2.80 -12.76 34.79
N LEU A 500 -1.66 -12.09 34.59
CA LEU A 500 -0.69 -11.81 35.66
C LEU A 500 -1.26 -10.88 36.73
N PHE A 501 -2.06 -9.88 36.35
CA PHE A 501 -2.74 -9.01 37.33
C PHE A 501 -3.73 -9.81 38.17
N ASN A 502 -4.52 -10.69 37.55
CA ASN A 502 -5.46 -11.54 38.27
C ASN A 502 -4.76 -12.50 39.24
N TYR A 503 -3.59 -13.02 38.86
CA TYR A 503 -2.81 -13.96 39.67
C TYR A 503 -2.04 -13.30 40.82
N PHE A 504 -1.40 -12.14 40.60
CA PHE A 504 -0.55 -11.49 41.63
C PHE A 504 -1.26 -10.40 42.44
N PHE A 505 -2.20 -9.68 41.84
CA PHE A 505 -2.86 -8.53 42.48
C PHE A 505 -4.34 -8.79 42.79
N GLY A 506 -5.00 -9.70 42.08
CA GLY A 506 -6.40 -10.06 42.29
C GLY A 506 -7.33 -9.51 41.20
N PRO A 507 -8.62 -9.90 41.22
CA PRO A 507 -9.58 -9.62 40.16
C PRO A 507 -9.85 -8.13 39.98
N PHE A 508 -9.87 -7.32 41.05
CA PHE A 508 -10.10 -5.87 40.96
C PHE A 508 -9.03 -5.14 40.15
N TYR A 509 -7.75 -5.45 40.40
CA TYR A 509 -6.64 -4.86 39.62
C TYR A 509 -6.62 -5.38 38.19
N ALA A 510 -6.98 -6.66 37.97
CA ALA A 510 -7.13 -7.21 36.63
C ALA A 510 -8.24 -6.50 35.83
N GLU A 511 -9.35 -6.15 36.47
CA GLU A 511 -10.42 -5.41 35.82
C GLU A 511 -10.04 -3.95 35.52
N ILE A 512 -9.40 -3.21 36.45
CA ILE A 512 -8.91 -1.85 36.16
C ILE A 512 -7.98 -1.86 34.92
N ASN A 513 -7.10 -2.86 34.84
CA ASN A 513 -6.21 -3.03 33.70
C ASN A 513 -6.97 -3.37 32.41
N LEU A 514 -7.94 -4.30 32.46
CA LEU A 514 -8.82 -4.67 31.35
C LEU A 514 -9.64 -3.48 30.83
N VAL A 515 -10.26 -2.71 31.73
CA VAL A 515 -11.05 -1.50 31.42
C VAL A 515 -10.18 -0.45 30.75
N ASN A 516 -9.03 -0.09 31.36
CA ASN A 516 -8.09 0.89 30.81
C ASN A 516 -7.62 0.46 29.40
N THR A 517 -7.23 -0.81 29.26
CA THR A 517 -6.85 -1.44 27.99
C THR A 517 -7.94 -1.34 26.92
N CYS A 518 -9.17 -1.79 27.22
CA CYS A 518 -10.25 -1.84 26.25
C CYS A 518 -10.71 -0.44 25.84
N TRP A 519 -10.79 0.49 26.79
CA TRP A 519 -11.15 1.88 26.53
C TRP A 519 -10.08 2.61 25.70
N TYR A 520 -8.79 2.41 26.04
CA TYR A 520 -7.66 2.93 25.26
C TYR A 520 -7.72 2.42 23.81
N LEU A 521 -7.86 1.11 23.61
CA LEU A 521 -7.88 0.52 22.27
C LEU A 521 -9.09 0.97 21.45
N TYR A 522 -10.26 1.07 22.06
CA TYR A 522 -11.47 1.59 21.42
C TYR A 522 -11.30 3.04 20.93
N MET A 523 -10.88 3.95 21.83
CA MET A 523 -10.61 5.35 21.47
C MET A 523 -9.55 5.45 20.37
N THR A 524 -8.46 4.69 20.49
CA THR A 524 -7.37 4.63 19.52
C THR A 524 -7.85 4.21 18.14
N ILE A 525 -8.61 3.11 18.04
CA ILE A 525 -9.13 2.60 16.76
C ILE A 525 -10.10 3.61 16.13
N LYS A 526 -10.98 4.21 16.94
CA LYS A 526 -11.97 5.20 16.49
C LYS A 526 -11.31 6.46 15.92
N MET A 527 -10.34 7.03 16.64
CA MET A 527 -9.60 8.21 16.19
C MET A 527 -8.69 7.90 14.99
N ALA A 528 -8.04 6.72 14.96
CA ALA A 528 -7.25 6.28 13.83
C ALA A 528 -8.10 6.07 12.56
N ALA A 529 -9.32 5.55 12.68
CA ALA A 529 -10.25 5.38 11.57
C ALA A 529 -10.69 6.73 10.96
N THR A 530 -11.03 7.72 11.78
CA THR A 530 -11.36 9.08 11.31
C THR A 530 -10.15 9.75 10.65
N ARG A 531 -8.98 9.67 11.28
CA ARG A 531 -7.70 10.20 10.74
C ARG A 531 -7.31 9.55 9.40
N ALA A 532 -7.74 8.31 9.14
CA ALA A 532 -7.45 7.63 7.88
C ALA A 532 -8.14 8.27 6.66
N ASP A 533 -9.30 8.94 6.84
CA ASP A 533 -9.95 9.67 5.74
C ASP A 533 -9.17 10.98 5.42
N HIS A 534 -8.77 11.77 6.43
CA HIS A 534 -7.90 12.94 6.22
C HIS A 534 -6.53 12.58 5.66
N ARG A 535 -5.97 11.41 6.02
CA ARG A 535 -4.72 10.92 5.41
C ARG A 535 -4.89 10.59 3.92
N ARG A 536 -6.10 10.23 3.44
CA ARG A 536 -6.37 10.10 1.99
C ARG A 536 -6.50 11.45 1.30
N GLU A 537 -7.08 12.46 1.95
CA GLU A 537 -7.06 13.85 1.43
C GLU A 537 -5.61 14.30 1.20
N MET A 538 -4.76 14.14 2.23
CA MET A 538 -3.32 14.44 2.17
C MET A 538 -2.63 13.68 1.03
N THR A 539 -2.72 12.35 0.99
CA THR A 539 -2.06 11.49 -0.02
C THR A 539 -2.67 11.59 -1.43
N ASN A 540 -3.77 12.34 -1.62
CA ASN A 540 -4.24 12.72 -2.95
C ASN A 540 -3.69 14.10 -3.37
N ALA A 541 -3.66 15.09 -2.46
CA ALA A 541 -3.03 16.39 -2.71
C ALA A 541 -1.52 16.26 -2.99
N ASP A 542 -0.84 15.42 -2.22
CA ASP A 542 0.54 14.92 -2.38
C ASP A 542 0.86 14.53 -3.84
N ARG A 543 -0.03 13.75 -4.47
CA ARG A 543 0.14 13.32 -5.88
C ARG A 543 -0.18 14.40 -6.89
N GLU A 544 -1.05 15.36 -6.56
CA GLU A 544 -1.35 16.49 -7.45
C GLU A 544 -0.24 17.55 -7.41
N GLU A 545 0.42 17.71 -6.27
CA GLU A 545 1.68 18.44 -6.11
C GLU A 545 2.80 17.75 -6.90
N GLU A 546 3.04 16.45 -6.63
CA GLU A 546 4.08 15.67 -7.29
C GLU A 546 3.91 15.64 -8.82
N ALA A 547 2.67 15.53 -9.32
CA ALA A 547 2.38 15.59 -10.76
C ALA A 547 2.74 16.96 -11.37
N VAL A 548 2.28 18.07 -10.78
CA VAL A 548 2.60 19.42 -11.31
C VAL A 548 4.11 19.69 -11.29
N LYS A 549 4.80 19.27 -10.22
CA LYS A 549 6.25 19.34 -10.07
C LYS A 549 6.97 18.57 -11.19
N ASN A 550 6.55 17.33 -11.46
CA ASN A 550 7.19 16.47 -12.44
C ASN A 550 6.87 16.89 -13.89
N ASP A 551 5.63 17.31 -14.17
CA ASP A 551 5.23 17.90 -15.45
C ASP A 551 6.08 19.15 -15.77
N SER A 552 6.24 20.06 -14.81
CA SER A 552 7.03 21.29 -14.99
C SER A 552 8.53 21.02 -15.17
N ILE A 553 9.12 20.07 -14.44
CA ILE A 553 10.56 19.75 -14.54
C ILE A 553 10.85 18.97 -15.83
N SER A 554 10.01 18.01 -16.21
CA SER A 554 10.17 17.27 -17.47
C SER A 554 9.95 18.15 -18.71
N SER A 555 9.13 19.21 -18.60
CA SER A 555 8.92 20.22 -19.63
C SER A 555 9.77 21.49 -19.47
N TYR A 556 10.93 21.40 -18.80
CA TYR A 556 11.81 22.55 -18.48
C TYR A 556 12.07 23.48 -19.68
N GLU A 557 12.43 22.91 -20.84
CA GLU A 557 12.68 23.67 -22.07
C GLU A 557 11.44 24.47 -22.50
N THR A 558 10.25 23.87 -22.42
CA THR A 558 8.97 24.53 -22.74
C THR A 558 8.66 25.67 -21.75
N VAL A 559 8.89 25.47 -20.46
CA VAL A 559 8.71 26.54 -19.45
C VAL A 559 9.62 27.73 -19.76
N LYS A 560 10.86 27.47 -20.18
CA LYS A 560 11.83 28.50 -20.58
C LYS A 560 11.50 29.17 -21.91
N TYR A 561 11.03 28.44 -22.93
CA TYR A 561 10.63 29.02 -24.22
C TYR A 561 9.48 30.03 -24.09
N PHE A 562 8.64 29.91 -23.06
CA PHE A 562 7.52 30.81 -22.79
C PHE A 562 7.72 31.76 -21.60
N ASN A 563 8.91 31.78 -20.97
CA ASN A 563 9.19 32.53 -19.73
C ASN A 563 8.09 32.32 -18.65
N ALA A 564 7.65 31.08 -18.48
CA ALA A 564 6.49 30.70 -17.69
C ALA A 564 6.81 30.33 -16.23
N GLU A 565 8.02 30.59 -15.73
CA GLU A 565 8.47 30.20 -14.39
C GLU A 565 7.57 30.75 -13.29
N ASP A 566 7.17 32.02 -13.40
CA ASP A 566 6.27 32.66 -12.44
C ASP A 566 4.84 32.11 -12.49
N PHE A 567 4.41 31.53 -13.61
CA PHE A 567 3.12 30.86 -13.75
C PHE A 567 3.15 29.48 -13.08
N GLU A 568 4.15 28.64 -13.41
CA GLU A 568 4.31 27.32 -12.80
C GLU A 568 4.66 27.42 -11.30
N SER A 569 5.46 28.41 -10.88
CA SER A 569 5.74 28.72 -9.47
C SER A 569 4.46 29.02 -8.68
N ARG A 570 3.50 29.75 -9.27
CA ARG A 570 2.18 29.99 -8.65
C ARG A 570 1.31 28.73 -8.65
N ARG A 571 1.21 28.03 -9.78
CA ARG A 571 0.44 26.77 -9.94
C ARG A 571 0.92 25.69 -8.95
N TYR A 572 2.23 25.57 -8.75
CA TYR A 572 2.86 24.68 -7.77
C TYR A 572 2.55 25.11 -6.33
N ARG A 573 2.71 26.40 -6.00
CA ARG A 573 2.43 26.97 -4.67
C ARG A 573 0.99 26.74 -4.24
N ASP A 574 0.02 26.83 -5.16
CA ASP A 574 -1.38 26.51 -4.87
C ASP A 574 -1.61 25.02 -4.55
N LYS A 575 -0.89 24.09 -5.19
CA LYS A 575 -0.92 22.67 -4.82
C LYS A 575 -0.26 22.40 -3.47
N VAL A 576 0.88 23.03 -3.19
CA VAL A 576 1.54 22.97 -1.87
C VAL A 576 0.61 23.50 -0.77
N ASN A 577 -0.10 24.61 -1.00
CA ASN A 577 -1.11 25.16 -0.07
C ASN A 577 -2.25 24.17 0.21
N VAL A 578 -2.72 23.42 -0.79
CA VAL A 578 -3.76 22.39 -0.62
C VAL A 578 -3.22 21.18 0.16
N PHE A 579 -2.00 20.73 -0.14
CA PHE A 579 -1.32 19.67 0.60
C PHE A 579 -1.14 20.04 2.08
N GLN A 580 -0.58 21.22 2.38
CA GLN A 580 -0.35 21.69 3.76
C GLN A 580 -1.66 21.76 4.56
N ARG A 581 -2.75 22.27 3.96
CA ARG A 581 -4.09 22.30 4.61
C ARG A 581 -4.64 20.90 4.92
N ALA A 582 -4.28 19.87 4.15
CA ALA A 582 -4.64 18.49 4.44
C ALA A 582 -3.70 17.86 5.49
N GLU A 583 -2.40 18.14 5.41
CA GLU A 583 -1.41 17.69 6.39
C GLU A 583 -1.71 18.21 7.80
N ILE A 584 -2.01 19.49 7.96
CA ILE A 584 -2.32 20.10 9.26
C ILE A 584 -3.45 19.34 9.98
N LYS A 585 -4.51 18.92 9.26
CA LYS A 585 -5.58 18.07 9.84
C LYS A 585 -5.06 16.72 10.33
N VAL A 586 -4.14 16.10 9.59
CA VAL A 586 -3.54 14.80 9.94
C VAL A 586 -2.63 14.93 11.17
N GLN A 587 -1.83 16.00 11.24
CA GLN A 587 -0.92 16.27 12.35
C GLN A 587 -1.71 16.66 13.63
N MET A 588 -2.66 17.59 13.53
CA MET A 588 -3.55 17.94 14.65
C MET A 588 -4.34 16.71 15.15
N GLY A 589 -4.90 15.90 14.22
CA GLY A 589 -5.56 14.64 14.57
C GLY A 589 -4.65 13.59 15.21
N MET A 590 -3.34 13.67 15.00
CA MET A 590 -2.35 12.83 15.69
C MET A 590 -2.02 13.37 17.09
N VAL A 591 -1.85 14.68 17.26
CA VAL A 591 -1.63 15.30 18.59
C VAL A 591 -2.84 15.09 19.50
N ILE A 592 -4.06 15.33 19.01
CA ILE A 592 -5.30 15.13 19.79
C ILE A 592 -5.46 13.65 20.18
N MET A 593 -5.11 12.70 19.29
CA MET A 593 -5.10 11.27 19.62
C MET A 593 -4.14 10.96 20.76
N ASN A 594 -2.89 11.45 20.69
CA ASN A 594 -1.89 11.24 21.74
C ASN A 594 -2.32 11.84 23.09
N ILE A 595 -2.97 13.01 23.09
CA ILE A 595 -3.51 13.64 24.31
C ILE A 595 -4.62 12.77 24.92
N CYS A 596 -5.61 12.36 24.14
CA CYS A 596 -6.71 11.51 24.63
C CYS A 596 -6.21 10.15 25.16
N GLN A 597 -5.28 9.52 24.43
CA GLN A 597 -4.61 8.27 24.84
C GLN A 597 -3.88 8.43 26.18
N THR A 598 -3.08 9.50 26.32
CA THR A 598 -2.30 9.79 27.53
C THR A 598 -3.20 10.09 28.72
N LEU A 599 -4.28 10.84 28.52
CA LEU A 599 -5.26 11.15 29.56
C LEU A 599 -5.98 9.90 30.08
N VAL A 600 -6.53 9.07 29.18
CA VAL A 600 -7.16 7.79 29.54
C VAL A 600 -6.20 6.91 30.33
N PHE A 601 -4.98 6.74 29.81
CA PHE A 601 -4.03 5.81 30.38
C PHE A 601 -3.50 6.26 31.75
N ASN A 602 -3.23 7.56 31.91
CA ASN A 602 -2.83 8.14 33.18
C ASN A 602 -3.96 8.08 34.21
N LEU A 603 -5.22 8.31 33.82
CA LEU A 603 -6.36 8.22 34.73
C LEU A 603 -6.48 6.81 35.33
N GLY A 604 -6.41 5.76 34.49
CA GLY A 604 -6.40 4.37 34.96
C GLY A 604 -5.21 4.06 35.89
N ARG A 605 -4.01 4.56 35.56
CA ARG A 605 -2.81 4.42 36.40
C ARG A 605 -2.92 5.16 37.74
N ILE A 606 -3.51 6.36 37.76
CA ILE A 606 -3.76 7.15 38.98
C ILE A 606 -4.72 6.39 39.89
N ILE A 607 -5.86 5.93 39.37
CA ILE A 607 -6.86 5.17 40.13
C ILE A 607 -6.24 3.91 40.75
N ALA A 608 -5.52 3.10 39.96
CA ALA A 608 -4.84 1.92 40.47
C ALA A 608 -3.80 2.25 41.56
N SER A 609 -3.03 3.33 41.38
CA SER A 609 -2.04 3.78 42.36
C SER A 609 -2.65 4.31 43.66
N LEU A 610 -3.84 4.91 43.60
CA LEU A 610 -4.54 5.46 44.76
C LEU A 610 -5.14 4.34 45.60
N VAL A 611 -5.84 3.38 44.98
CA VAL A 611 -6.40 2.23 45.70
C VAL A 611 -5.30 1.32 46.25
N CYS A 612 -4.22 1.09 45.49
CA CYS A 612 -3.08 0.34 46.02
C CYS A 612 -2.36 1.09 47.14
N GLY A 613 -2.24 2.42 47.06
CA GLY A 613 -1.68 3.25 48.12
C GLY A 613 -2.48 3.16 49.42
N TRP A 614 -3.82 3.19 49.32
CA TRP A 614 -4.70 2.95 50.46
C TRP A 614 -4.51 1.55 51.06
N GLN A 615 -4.47 0.50 50.25
CA GLN A 615 -4.22 -0.87 50.73
C GLN A 615 -2.83 -1.05 51.40
N VAL A 616 -1.82 -0.27 51.01
CA VAL A 616 -0.51 -0.24 51.69
C VAL A 616 -0.58 0.48 53.03
N VAL A 617 -1.32 1.60 53.13
CA VAL A 617 -1.51 2.35 54.40
C VAL A 617 -2.32 1.52 55.42
N VAL A 618 -3.32 0.77 54.97
CA VAL A 618 -4.10 -0.16 55.81
C VAL A 618 -3.31 -1.45 56.16
N GLY A 619 -2.16 -1.68 55.52
CA GLY A 619 -1.29 -2.83 55.80
C GLY A 619 -1.62 -4.13 55.05
N VAL A 620 -2.63 -4.11 54.18
CA VAL A 620 -3.06 -5.26 53.35
C VAL A 620 -2.03 -5.61 52.27
N ARG A 621 -1.18 -4.66 51.86
CA ARG A 621 -0.16 -4.84 50.83
C ARG A 621 1.18 -4.23 51.25
N SER A 622 2.28 -4.81 50.76
CA SER A 622 3.62 -4.24 50.92
C SER A 622 3.85 -3.01 50.01
N PRO A 623 4.74 -2.07 50.37
CA PRO A 623 5.08 -0.93 49.51
C PRO A 623 5.60 -1.33 48.12
N GLY A 624 6.30 -2.46 47.99
CA GLY A 624 6.78 -3.01 46.73
C GLY A 624 5.65 -3.41 45.76
N ASN A 625 4.48 -3.82 46.27
CA ASN A 625 3.32 -4.08 45.42
C ASN A 625 2.83 -2.81 44.72
N TRP A 626 2.86 -1.65 45.40
CA TRP A 626 2.49 -0.37 44.81
C TRP A 626 3.41 0.00 43.64
N PHE A 627 4.73 -0.09 43.85
CA PHE A 627 5.71 0.13 42.79
C PHE A 627 5.54 -0.88 41.64
N SER A 628 5.23 -2.14 41.93
CA SER A 628 4.98 -3.17 40.90
C SER A 628 3.76 -2.84 40.03
N VAL A 629 2.63 -2.46 40.63
CA VAL A 629 1.41 -2.05 39.91
C VAL A 629 1.68 -0.82 39.05
N VAL A 630 2.30 0.22 39.63
CA VAL A 630 2.60 1.47 38.91
C VAL A 630 3.62 1.23 37.77
N ALA A 631 4.67 0.44 37.99
CA ALA A 631 5.66 0.12 36.97
C ALA A 631 5.07 -0.72 35.84
N TYR A 632 4.32 -1.78 36.14
CA TYR A 632 3.72 -2.64 35.11
C TYR A 632 2.70 -1.86 34.28
N LEU A 633 1.82 -1.07 34.92
CA LEU A 633 0.89 -0.19 34.19
C LEU A 633 1.67 0.81 33.31
N THR A 634 2.73 1.43 33.82
CA THR A 634 3.57 2.33 33.00
C THR A 634 4.17 1.63 31.78
N GLN A 635 4.60 0.38 31.94
CA GLN A 635 5.21 -0.42 30.87
C GLN A 635 4.21 -0.80 29.75
N LEU A 636 2.94 -1.04 30.09
CA LEU A 636 1.87 -1.32 29.11
C LEU A 636 1.59 -0.16 28.15
N GLN A 637 1.95 1.07 28.51
CA GLN A 637 1.78 2.23 27.65
C GLN A 637 2.55 2.09 26.33
N GLY A 638 3.71 1.42 26.33
CA GLY A 638 4.53 1.18 25.13
C GLY A 638 3.79 0.37 24.05
N PRO A 639 3.37 -0.88 24.35
CA PRO A 639 2.52 -1.68 23.47
C PRO A 639 1.26 -0.96 22.98
N LEU A 640 0.55 -0.29 23.87
CA LEU A 640 -0.70 0.41 23.56
C LEU A 640 -0.48 1.60 22.61
N ASN A 641 0.54 2.44 22.85
CA ASN A 641 0.93 3.52 21.96
C ASN A 641 1.28 3.00 20.56
N PHE A 642 1.90 1.82 20.45
CA PHE A 642 2.20 1.23 19.15
C PHE A 642 0.92 0.86 18.36
N PHE A 643 -0.13 0.31 19.00
CA PHE A 643 -1.38 -0.03 18.29
C PHE A 643 -1.99 1.15 17.53
N GLY A 644 -1.88 2.38 18.05
CA GLY A 644 -2.34 3.61 17.38
C GLY A 644 -1.55 4.04 16.14
N THR A 645 -0.36 3.48 15.94
CA THR A 645 0.45 3.66 14.71
C THR A 645 0.40 2.43 13.80
N PHE A 646 0.40 1.22 14.38
CA PHE A 646 0.29 -0.08 13.72
C PHE A 646 -0.79 -0.11 12.64
N TYR A 647 -2.03 0.25 13.02
CA TYR A 647 -3.19 0.19 12.13
C TYR A 647 -2.94 0.97 10.83
N ARG A 648 -2.30 2.15 10.93
CA ARG A 648 -1.90 2.95 9.77
C ARG A 648 -0.73 2.32 9.01
N THR A 649 0.35 1.96 9.72
CA THR A 649 1.59 1.52 9.07
C THR A 649 1.41 0.21 8.32
N VAL A 650 0.65 -0.74 8.89
CA VAL A 650 0.24 -1.94 8.14
C VAL A 650 -0.75 -1.63 7.03
N GLN A 651 -1.76 -0.78 7.20
CA GLN A 651 -2.62 -0.41 6.06
C GLN A 651 -1.81 0.22 4.91
N GLN A 652 -0.81 1.05 5.21
CA GLN A 652 0.07 1.65 4.20
C GLN A 652 0.96 0.59 3.53
N ALA A 653 1.50 -0.38 4.28
CA ALA A 653 2.27 -1.49 3.73
C ALA A 653 1.42 -2.46 2.89
N MET A 654 0.18 -2.72 3.30
CA MET A 654 -0.80 -3.51 2.55
C MET A 654 -1.26 -2.80 1.26
N ILE A 655 -1.55 -1.50 1.29
CA ILE A 655 -1.87 -0.74 0.07
C ILE A 655 -0.65 -0.69 -0.89
N SER A 656 0.56 -0.64 -0.33
CA SER A 656 1.80 -0.61 -1.13
C SER A 656 2.07 -1.96 -1.80
N GLY A 657 1.98 -3.06 -1.04
CA GLY A 657 2.14 -4.41 -1.55
C GLY A 657 0.95 -4.90 -2.38
N GLU A 658 -0.25 -4.32 -2.25
CA GLU A 658 -1.41 -4.69 -3.08
C GLU A 658 -1.13 -4.40 -4.56
N ARG A 659 -0.42 -3.31 -4.87
CA ARG A 659 0.03 -3.03 -6.25
C ARG A 659 0.98 -4.08 -6.80
N LEU A 660 1.90 -4.57 -5.96
CA LEU A 660 2.83 -5.64 -6.33
C LEU A 660 2.09 -6.98 -6.47
N LEU A 661 1.11 -7.25 -5.61
CA LEU A 661 0.24 -8.42 -5.69
C LEU A 661 -0.70 -8.38 -6.91
N GLU A 662 -1.16 -7.21 -7.33
CA GLU A 662 -1.86 -7.02 -8.61
C GLU A 662 -0.92 -7.29 -9.79
N LEU A 663 0.32 -6.78 -9.75
CA LEU A 663 1.32 -7.02 -10.78
C LEU A 663 1.63 -8.53 -10.96
N PHE A 664 1.86 -9.25 -9.86
CA PHE A 664 2.04 -10.73 -9.85
C PHE A 664 0.80 -11.52 -10.30
N LYS A 665 -0.39 -10.92 -10.31
CA LYS A 665 -1.63 -11.53 -10.79
C LYS A 665 -1.89 -11.30 -12.28
N ILE A 666 -1.20 -10.37 -12.92
CA ILE A 666 -1.27 -10.22 -14.37
C ILE A 666 -0.54 -11.42 -14.99
N GLN A 667 -1.23 -12.16 -15.85
CA GLN A 667 -0.67 -13.24 -16.64
C GLN A 667 -0.31 -12.68 -18.03
N PRO A 668 0.81 -13.10 -18.64
CA PRO A 668 1.12 -12.73 -20.02
C PRO A 668 0.08 -13.29 -20.99
N THR A 669 -0.22 -12.54 -22.06
CA THR A 669 -1.16 -12.99 -23.10
C THR A 669 -0.56 -14.02 -24.07
N VAL A 670 0.76 -14.07 -24.18
CA VAL A 670 1.54 -14.99 -25.01
C VAL A 670 2.39 -15.86 -24.09
N ILE A 671 2.29 -17.18 -24.23
CA ILE A 671 3.05 -18.18 -23.46
C ILE A 671 3.50 -19.34 -24.35
N ASP A 672 4.58 -20.02 -23.94
CA ASP A 672 4.92 -21.33 -24.51
C ASP A 672 3.84 -22.36 -24.15
N THR A 673 3.43 -23.17 -25.12
CA THR A 673 2.53 -24.29 -24.86
C THR A 673 3.25 -25.37 -24.04
N PRO A 674 2.54 -26.20 -23.23
CA PRO A 674 3.19 -27.25 -22.43
C PRO A 674 3.92 -28.34 -23.23
N GLN A 675 3.83 -28.30 -24.57
CA GLN A 675 4.46 -29.23 -25.52
C GLN A 675 5.44 -28.50 -26.46
N ALA A 676 5.72 -27.21 -26.25
CA ALA A 676 6.53 -26.38 -27.13
C ALA A 676 7.97 -26.91 -27.28
N VAL A 677 8.45 -27.00 -28.52
CA VAL A 677 9.76 -27.59 -28.86
C VAL A 677 10.75 -26.49 -29.28
N PRO A 678 12.01 -26.50 -28.84
CA PRO A 678 13.00 -25.53 -29.30
C PRO A 678 13.30 -25.67 -30.80
N LEU A 679 13.33 -24.54 -31.51
CA LEU A 679 13.72 -24.43 -32.91
C LEU A 679 15.25 -24.57 -33.08
N THR A 680 15.71 -25.82 -33.20
CA THR A 680 17.15 -26.19 -33.24
C THR A 680 17.77 -26.22 -34.63
N LYS A 681 16.97 -26.45 -35.68
CA LYS A 681 17.37 -26.37 -37.09
C LYS A 681 16.35 -25.50 -37.80
N PHE A 682 16.82 -24.49 -38.51
CA PHE A 682 15.99 -23.52 -39.21
C PHE A 682 16.67 -23.04 -40.48
N ARG A 683 15.96 -23.08 -41.61
CA ARG A 683 16.43 -22.65 -42.94
C ARG A 683 16.10 -21.20 -43.24
N GLY A 684 15.08 -20.63 -42.58
CA GLY A 684 14.60 -19.27 -42.81
C GLY A 684 13.22 -19.17 -43.45
N GLN A 685 12.56 -20.28 -43.76
CA GLN A 685 11.26 -20.25 -44.44
C GLN A 685 10.18 -19.74 -43.49
N VAL A 686 9.42 -18.74 -43.93
CA VAL A 686 8.32 -18.14 -43.16
C VAL A 686 7.05 -18.19 -43.99
N ARG A 687 5.99 -18.78 -43.46
CA ARG A 687 4.70 -18.92 -44.14
C ARG A 687 3.57 -18.41 -43.26
N TRP A 688 2.75 -17.52 -43.82
CA TRP A 688 1.55 -16.97 -43.20
C TRP A 688 0.32 -17.57 -43.86
N LYS A 689 -0.61 -18.12 -43.07
CA LYS A 689 -1.87 -18.71 -43.55
C LYS A 689 -3.06 -18.04 -42.89
N ASN A 690 -3.83 -17.29 -43.68
CA ASN A 690 -5.15 -16.76 -43.32
C ASN A 690 -5.17 -15.96 -42.00
N VAL A 691 -4.10 -15.21 -41.72
CA VAL A 691 -3.88 -14.60 -40.41
C VAL A 691 -4.75 -13.35 -40.20
N SER A 692 -5.59 -13.38 -39.16
CA SER A 692 -6.35 -12.23 -38.67
C SER A 692 -5.91 -11.86 -37.25
N PHE A 693 -5.92 -10.55 -36.92
CA PHE A 693 -5.58 -10.05 -35.59
C PHE A 693 -6.20 -8.68 -35.28
N ALA A 694 -6.61 -8.44 -34.03
CA ALA A 694 -7.17 -7.16 -33.57
C ALA A 694 -6.72 -6.73 -32.15
N TYR A 695 -5.95 -5.63 -32.04
CA TYR A 695 -5.58 -5.02 -30.75
C TYR A 695 -6.80 -4.60 -29.90
N ASP A 696 -7.83 -4.01 -30.53
CA ASP A 696 -9.20 -3.95 -30.01
C ASP A 696 -10.07 -4.67 -31.04
N ARG A 697 -10.92 -5.62 -30.59
CA ARG A 697 -11.89 -6.35 -31.43
C ARG A 697 -12.85 -5.42 -32.20
N ARG A 698 -12.96 -4.15 -31.84
CA ARG A 698 -13.68 -3.11 -32.61
C ARG A 698 -12.98 -2.69 -33.91
N LYS A 699 -11.66 -2.88 -34.02
CA LYS A 699 -10.84 -2.46 -35.16
C LYS A 699 -9.74 -3.51 -35.44
N PRO A 700 -9.99 -4.49 -36.34
CA PRO A 700 -8.95 -5.42 -36.79
C PRO A 700 -7.78 -4.66 -37.44
N ALA A 701 -6.58 -5.15 -37.20
CA ALA A 701 -5.32 -4.58 -37.68
C ALA A 701 -4.67 -5.42 -38.80
N LEU A 702 -4.96 -6.72 -38.83
CA LEU A 702 -4.64 -7.66 -39.92
C LEU A 702 -5.89 -8.52 -40.19
N ARG A 703 -6.13 -8.87 -41.45
CA ARG A 703 -7.29 -9.65 -41.92
C ARG A 703 -6.84 -10.66 -42.99
N ASN A 704 -7.05 -11.95 -42.75
CA ASN A 704 -6.81 -13.03 -43.73
C ASN A 704 -5.42 -12.99 -44.43
N ILE A 705 -4.40 -12.44 -43.77
CA ILE A 705 -3.06 -12.22 -44.35
C ILE A 705 -2.42 -13.57 -44.67
N SER A 706 -2.06 -13.77 -45.95
CA SER A 706 -1.49 -15.01 -46.45
C SER A 706 -0.35 -14.70 -47.43
N PHE A 707 0.88 -15.11 -47.08
CA PHE A 707 2.07 -14.95 -47.92
C PHE A 707 3.17 -15.93 -47.49
N GLU A 708 4.26 -15.99 -48.26
CA GLU A 708 5.41 -16.83 -47.97
C GLU A 708 6.70 -16.06 -48.30
N CYS A 709 7.70 -16.18 -47.41
CA CYS A 709 9.08 -15.75 -47.63
C CYS A 709 9.95 -17.01 -47.73
N LEU A 710 10.72 -17.13 -48.80
CA LEU A 710 11.59 -18.28 -49.03
C LEU A 710 12.96 -18.07 -48.38
N PRO A 711 13.65 -19.14 -47.94
CA PRO A 711 15.01 -19.06 -47.40
C PRO A 711 15.95 -18.25 -48.30
N GLY A 712 16.60 -17.23 -47.73
CA GLY A 712 17.57 -16.40 -48.46
C GLY A 712 17.00 -15.32 -49.37
N THR A 713 15.67 -15.10 -49.36
CA THR A 713 15.01 -14.05 -50.17
C THR A 713 14.68 -12.80 -49.34
N THR A 714 14.56 -11.68 -50.04
CA THR A 714 14.17 -10.36 -49.50
C THR A 714 12.70 -10.09 -49.77
N THR A 715 11.90 -9.98 -48.70
CA THR A 715 10.49 -9.58 -48.75
C THR A 715 10.29 -8.19 -48.17
N ALA A 716 9.87 -7.25 -49.00
CA ALA A 716 9.54 -5.89 -48.63
C ALA A 716 8.04 -5.69 -48.36
N PHE A 717 7.71 -4.82 -47.41
CA PHE A 717 6.35 -4.46 -47.01
C PHE A 717 6.15 -2.95 -47.13
N VAL A 718 5.17 -2.54 -47.94
CA VAL A 718 4.87 -1.13 -48.21
C VAL A 718 3.38 -0.83 -48.11
N GLY A 719 3.04 0.45 -48.06
CA GLY A 719 1.67 0.93 -47.86
C GLY A 719 1.60 2.08 -46.87
N GLU A 720 0.42 2.70 -46.80
CA GLU A 720 0.16 3.90 -46.00
C GLU A 720 0.30 3.66 -44.49
N SER A 721 0.39 4.74 -43.72
CA SER A 721 0.43 4.67 -42.26
C SER A 721 -0.84 4.00 -41.71
N GLY A 722 -0.66 3.07 -40.77
CA GLY A 722 -1.75 2.24 -40.25
C GLY A 722 -2.17 1.07 -41.15
N GLY A 723 -1.54 0.84 -42.31
CA GLY A 723 -1.90 -0.23 -43.25
C GLY A 723 -1.65 -1.67 -42.78
N GLY A 724 -0.95 -1.87 -41.65
CA GLY A 724 -0.69 -3.18 -41.02
C GLY A 724 0.79 -3.50 -40.79
N LYS A 725 1.70 -2.88 -41.56
CA LYS A 725 3.15 -3.16 -41.64
C LYS A 725 3.80 -3.62 -40.32
N SER A 726 3.97 -2.74 -39.34
CA SER A 726 4.65 -3.05 -38.06
C SER A 726 3.90 -4.06 -37.19
N THR A 727 2.62 -4.36 -37.46
CA THR A 727 1.89 -5.44 -36.78
C THR A 727 2.34 -6.82 -37.27
N ILE A 728 2.75 -6.95 -38.54
CA ILE A 728 3.37 -8.17 -39.07
C ILE A 728 4.69 -8.44 -38.33
N PHE A 729 5.57 -7.45 -38.21
CA PHE A 729 6.83 -7.56 -37.46
C PHE A 729 6.61 -7.93 -35.98
N ARG A 730 5.57 -7.37 -35.34
CA ARG A 730 5.22 -7.71 -33.96
C ARG A 730 4.76 -9.16 -33.79
N HIS A 731 4.11 -9.75 -34.78
CA HIS A 731 3.76 -11.18 -34.80
C HIS A 731 4.96 -12.06 -35.15
N MET A 732 5.81 -11.64 -36.10
CA MET A 732 7.05 -12.35 -36.43
C MET A 732 7.95 -12.54 -35.21
N PHE A 733 8.08 -11.51 -34.36
CA PHE A 733 8.82 -11.59 -33.09
C PHE A 733 8.00 -12.22 -31.93
N ARG A 734 6.79 -12.71 -32.22
CA ARG A 734 5.81 -13.27 -31.29
C ARG A 734 5.63 -12.40 -30.03
N TYR A 735 5.41 -11.09 -30.23
CA TYR A 735 4.83 -10.22 -29.19
C TYR A 735 3.32 -10.45 -29.04
N TYR A 736 2.70 -10.97 -30.10
CA TYR A 736 1.30 -11.34 -30.21
C TYR A 736 1.18 -12.70 -30.89
N ASP A 737 0.23 -13.51 -30.41
CA ASP A 737 -0.27 -14.69 -31.11
C ASP A 737 -1.49 -14.26 -31.96
N CYS A 738 -1.64 -14.84 -33.15
CA CYS A 738 -2.78 -14.53 -34.04
C CYS A 738 -4.12 -15.04 -33.49
N ASP A 739 -5.18 -14.23 -33.66
CA ASP A 739 -6.57 -14.58 -33.31
C ASP A 739 -7.09 -15.73 -34.19
N GLU A 740 -6.80 -15.67 -35.50
CA GLU A 740 -7.15 -16.67 -36.51
C GLU A 740 -5.95 -16.93 -37.45
N GLY A 741 -5.92 -18.10 -38.09
CA GLY A 741 -4.82 -18.52 -38.97
C GLY A 741 -3.57 -19.02 -38.23
N SER A 742 -2.53 -19.37 -39.00
CA SER A 742 -1.21 -19.81 -38.49
C SER A 742 -0.06 -19.00 -39.09
N ILE A 743 1.04 -18.91 -38.33
CA ILE A 743 2.34 -18.45 -38.81
C ILE A 743 3.28 -19.64 -38.62
N GLU A 744 3.99 -20.03 -39.67
CA GLU A 744 4.81 -21.24 -39.72
C GLU A 744 6.26 -20.94 -40.07
N PHE A 745 7.19 -21.48 -39.28
CA PHE A 745 8.64 -21.44 -39.52
C PHE A 745 9.10 -22.83 -39.96
N ASP A 746 9.68 -22.95 -41.16
CA ASP A 746 10.01 -24.24 -41.82
C ASP A 746 8.84 -25.27 -41.77
N GLY A 747 7.58 -24.78 -41.81
CA GLY A 747 6.37 -25.60 -41.78
C GLY A 747 5.86 -26.03 -40.39
N LYS A 748 6.41 -25.48 -39.29
CA LYS A 748 5.89 -25.66 -37.92
C LYS A 748 5.26 -24.37 -37.40
N ASP A 749 4.08 -24.45 -36.78
CA ASP A 749 3.46 -23.27 -36.17
C ASP A 749 4.35 -22.68 -35.05
N VAL A 750 4.54 -21.36 -35.06
CA VAL A 750 5.35 -20.65 -34.07
C VAL A 750 4.74 -20.73 -32.65
N LYS A 751 3.45 -21.08 -32.52
CA LYS A 751 2.77 -21.39 -31.25
C LYS A 751 3.30 -22.68 -30.59
N ASP A 752 3.77 -23.65 -31.39
CA ASP A 752 4.32 -24.93 -30.92
C ASP A 752 5.86 -24.90 -30.75
N LEU A 753 6.47 -23.73 -30.93
CA LEU A 753 7.90 -23.48 -30.73
C LEU A 753 8.11 -22.61 -29.48
N THR A 754 9.23 -22.81 -28.78
CA THR A 754 9.55 -21.97 -27.61
C THR A 754 9.91 -20.55 -28.03
N ILE A 755 9.32 -19.54 -27.39
CA ILE A 755 9.49 -18.11 -27.69
C ILE A 755 10.96 -17.69 -27.71
N GLU A 756 11.78 -18.25 -26.81
CA GLU A 756 13.23 -18.02 -26.77
C GLU A 756 13.91 -18.48 -28.07
N SER A 757 13.62 -19.71 -28.53
CA SER A 757 14.24 -20.26 -29.74
C SER A 757 13.82 -19.51 -31.01
N VAL A 758 12.55 -19.09 -31.09
CA VAL A 758 12.03 -18.25 -32.17
C VAL A 758 12.73 -16.89 -32.18
N ARG A 759 12.75 -16.17 -31.06
CA ARG A 759 13.37 -14.84 -30.95
C ARG A 759 14.89 -14.86 -31.07
N ARG A 760 15.55 -15.99 -30.82
CA ARG A 760 16.99 -16.17 -31.09
C ARG A 760 17.29 -16.13 -32.59
N GLN A 761 16.45 -16.74 -33.43
CA GLN A 761 16.65 -16.81 -34.88
C GLN A 761 16.33 -15.50 -35.63
N ILE A 762 15.83 -14.46 -34.95
CA ILE A 762 15.34 -13.21 -35.56
C ILE A 762 16.14 -11.99 -35.08
N GLY A 763 16.81 -11.31 -36.00
CA GLY A 763 17.38 -9.97 -35.81
C GLY A 763 16.35 -8.88 -36.08
N VAL A 764 16.46 -7.75 -35.38
CA VAL A 764 15.59 -6.59 -35.59
C VAL A 764 16.42 -5.31 -35.53
N VAL A 765 16.42 -4.54 -36.61
CA VAL A 765 16.89 -3.15 -36.63
C VAL A 765 15.64 -2.25 -36.54
N PRO A 766 15.33 -1.68 -35.36
CA PRO A 766 14.15 -0.84 -35.17
C PRO A 766 14.38 0.58 -35.68
N GLN A 767 13.31 1.25 -36.09
CA GLN A 767 13.28 2.67 -36.47
C GLN A 767 13.98 3.55 -35.43
N ASP A 768 13.47 3.52 -34.19
CA ASP A 768 14.06 4.18 -33.03
C ASP A 768 14.96 3.21 -32.25
N THR A 769 16.27 3.34 -32.45
CA THR A 769 17.26 2.56 -31.68
C THR A 769 17.52 3.19 -30.31
N THR A 770 17.08 2.49 -29.26
CA THR A 770 17.42 2.82 -27.86
C THR A 770 18.80 2.29 -27.47
N LEU A 771 19.50 3.06 -26.64
CA LEU A 771 20.77 2.68 -26.01
C LEU A 771 20.57 2.71 -24.49
N PHE A 772 21.20 1.76 -23.80
CA PHE A 772 21.30 1.79 -22.34
C PHE A 772 22.23 2.92 -21.91
N ASN A 773 21.98 3.48 -20.72
CA ASN A 773 22.84 4.49 -20.08
C ASN A 773 24.10 3.82 -19.51
N GLU A 774 24.96 3.34 -20.42
CA GLU A 774 26.12 2.46 -20.22
C GLU A 774 27.14 2.66 -21.36
N SER A 775 28.29 1.99 -21.33
CA SER A 775 29.30 2.08 -22.39
C SER A 775 28.82 1.57 -23.76
N LEU A 776 29.53 1.97 -24.83
CA LEU A 776 29.31 1.41 -26.17
C LEU A 776 29.59 -0.09 -26.23
N MET A 777 30.66 -0.57 -25.57
CA MET A 777 30.99 -2.00 -25.48
C MET A 777 29.82 -2.80 -24.87
N TYR A 778 29.30 -2.36 -23.72
CA TYR A 778 28.12 -2.97 -23.10
C TYR A 778 26.91 -2.95 -24.04
N ASN A 779 26.66 -1.80 -24.68
CA ASN A 779 25.55 -1.65 -25.61
C ASN A 779 25.66 -2.58 -26.84
N LEU A 780 26.86 -2.96 -27.28
CA LEU A 780 27.11 -3.87 -28.39
C LEU A 780 27.02 -5.35 -27.93
N GLN A 781 27.74 -5.71 -26.87
CA GLN A 781 27.71 -7.05 -26.26
C GLN A 781 26.32 -7.45 -25.75
N TYR A 782 25.41 -6.50 -25.51
CA TYR A 782 24.00 -6.78 -25.20
C TYR A 782 23.31 -7.70 -26.22
N ALA A 783 23.74 -7.68 -27.49
CA ALA A 783 23.17 -8.56 -28.53
C ALA A 783 23.65 -10.02 -28.43
N ASN A 784 24.87 -10.24 -27.93
CA ASN A 784 25.48 -11.54 -27.69
C ASN A 784 26.50 -11.41 -26.54
N PRO A 785 26.10 -11.67 -25.28
CA PRO A 785 26.98 -11.50 -24.11
C PRO A 785 28.17 -12.46 -24.02
N SER A 786 28.36 -13.33 -25.02
CA SER A 786 29.52 -14.22 -25.15
C SER A 786 30.45 -13.84 -26.30
N ALA A 787 30.17 -12.73 -27.01
CA ALA A 787 31.02 -12.26 -28.11
C ALA A 787 32.34 -11.66 -27.60
N THR A 788 33.44 -11.94 -28.30
CA THR A 788 34.76 -11.37 -27.98
C THR A 788 34.87 -9.92 -28.45
N GLU A 789 35.88 -9.19 -27.96
CA GLU A 789 36.13 -7.83 -28.43
C GLU A 789 36.44 -7.78 -29.94
N GLU A 790 37.17 -8.76 -30.45
CA GLU A 790 37.50 -8.86 -31.88
C GLU A 790 36.25 -9.04 -32.75
N GLU A 791 35.28 -9.83 -32.28
CA GLU A 791 33.96 -9.99 -32.92
C GLU A 791 33.16 -8.69 -32.87
N VAL A 792 33.16 -7.98 -31.74
CA VAL A 792 32.54 -6.64 -31.61
C VAL A 792 33.19 -5.63 -32.56
N TYR A 793 34.52 -5.62 -32.66
CA TYR A 793 35.24 -4.74 -33.59
C TYR A 793 34.98 -5.12 -35.05
N ALA A 794 34.87 -6.41 -35.38
CA ALA A 794 34.50 -6.87 -36.73
C ALA A 794 33.08 -6.45 -37.11
N ALA A 795 32.09 -6.64 -36.23
CA ALA A 795 30.72 -6.20 -36.44
C ALA A 795 30.60 -4.67 -36.58
N CYS A 796 31.38 -3.90 -35.82
CA CYS A 796 31.42 -2.44 -35.93
C CYS A 796 32.08 -1.94 -37.23
N ARG A 797 33.02 -2.71 -37.81
CA ARG A 797 33.58 -2.42 -39.14
C ARG A 797 32.57 -2.73 -40.24
N ALA A 798 31.90 -3.89 -40.17
CA ALA A 798 30.84 -4.27 -41.10
C ALA A 798 29.58 -3.37 -41.03
N ALA A 799 29.36 -2.69 -39.90
CA ALA A 799 28.32 -1.66 -39.75
C ALA A 799 28.84 -0.22 -39.96
N SER A 800 30.05 -0.04 -40.51
CA SER A 800 30.67 1.26 -40.82
C SER A 800 30.59 2.31 -39.70
N ILE A 801 30.90 1.87 -38.47
CA ILE A 801 30.89 2.71 -37.26
C ILE A 801 32.17 2.57 -36.41
N HIS A 802 33.02 1.56 -36.64
CA HIS A 802 34.26 1.34 -35.89
C HIS A 802 35.14 2.59 -35.80
N ASP A 803 35.47 3.23 -36.92
CA ASP A 803 36.36 4.39 -36.96
C ASP A 803 35.73 5.61 -36.28
N ARG A 804 34.40 5.71 -36.32
CA ARG A 804 33.65 6.74 -35.61
C ARG A 804 33.69 6.52 -34.10
N ILE A 805 33.58 5.28 -33.62
CA ILE A 805 33.77 4.94 -32.20
C ILE A 805 35.22 5.25 -31.78
N MET A 806 36.20 4.90 -32.61
CA MET A 806 37.61 5.19 -32.37
C MET A 806 37.94 6.69 -32.36
N SER A 807 37.06 7.56 -32.88
CA SER A 807 37.17 9.03 -32.79
C SER A 807 36.67 9.63 -31.46
N PHE A 808 36.00 8.84 -30.61
CA PHE A 808 35.60 9.29 -29.27
C PHE A 808 36.78 9.17 -28.28
N PRO A 809 36.90 10.07 -27.28
CA PRO A 809 38.01 10.05 -26.31
C PRO A 809 38.17 8.69 -25.61
N ASP A 810 37.06 8.13 -25.11
CA ASP A 810 37.03 6.86 -24.39
C ASP A 810 36.71 5.66 -25.31
N LYS A 811 36.67 5.87 -26.64
CA LYS A 811 36.43 4.85 -27.67
C LYS A 811 35.21 3.97 -27.39
N TYR A 812 35.41 2.69 -27.08
CA TYR A 812 34.34 1.72 -26.78
C TYR A 812 33.81 1.81 -25.34
N ASP A 813 34.56 2.43 -24.43
CA ASP A 813 34.12 2.68 -23.05
C ASP A 813 33.27 3.96 -22.93
N THR A 814 33.21 4.76 -24.00
CA THR A 814 32.38 5.97 -24.08
C THR A 814 30.94 5.68 -23.66
N GLN A 815 30.53 6.35 -22.58
CA GLN A 815 29.19 6.25 -22.00
C GLN A 815 28.17 6.91 -22.93
N VAL A 816 27.13 6.17 -23.32
CA VAL A 816 26.07 6.61 -24.23
C VAL A 816 24.70 6.53 -23.55
N GLY A 817 23.63 6.97 -24.23
CA GLY A 817 22.25 6.87 -23.76
C GLY A 817 21.53 8.21 -23.74
N GLU A 818 20.61 8.39 -22.79
CA GLU A 818 19.91 9.65 -22.54
C GLU A 818 20.79 10.66 -21.77
N ARG A 819 21.67 10.13 -20.90
CA ARG A 819 22.55 10.88 -20.00
C ARG A 819 24.03 10.88 -20.40
N GLY A 820 24.44 10.00 -21.31
CA GLY A 820 25.79 9.93 -21.86
C GLY A 820 25.94 10.75 -23.15
N LEU A 821 26.98 10.43 -23.94
CA LEU A 821 27.19 10.98 -25.27
C LEU A 821 25.97 10.67 -26.18
N ARG A 822 25.38 11.72 -26.74
CA ARG A 822 24.26 11.61 -27.68
C ARG A 822 24.77 11.34 -29.09
N LEU A 823 24.77 10.07 -29.48
CA LEU A 823 24.88 9.67 -30.88
C LEU A 823 23.72 10.25 -31.71
N SER A 824 24.01 10.61 -32.97
CA SER A 824 23.03 10.95 -34.00
C SER A 824 22.15 9.75 -34.40
N GLY A 825 21.06 10.00 -35.14
CA GLY A 825 20.16 8.94 -35.61
C GLY A 825 20.87 7.85 -36.41
N GLY A 826 21.66 8.24 -37.41
CA GLY A 826 22.44 7.32 -38.24
C GLY A 826 23.58 6.58 -37.51
N GLU A 827 24.18 7.18 -36.48
CA GLU A 827 25.13 6.46 -35.61
C GLU A 827 24.39 5.41 -34.75
N LYS A 828 23.23 5.75 -34.16
CA LYS A 828 22.40 4.78 -33.41
C LYS A 828 21.93 3.62 -34.28
N GLN A 829 21.47 3.89 -35.50
CA GLN A 829 21.04 2.85 -36.44
C GLN A 829 22.21 1.93 -36.83
N ARG A 830 23.42 2.45 -37.04
CA ARG A 830 24.63 1.62 -37.22
C ARG A 830 24.97 0.77 -36.00
N VAL A 831 24.77 1.24 -34.76
CA VAL A 831 24.88 0.39 -33.56
C VAL A 831 23.83 -0.74 -33.56
N ALA A 832 22.60 -0.50 -34.03
CA ALA A 832 21.60 -1.57 -34.17
C ALA A 832 21.92 -2.59 -35.29
N ILE A 833 22.57 -2.15 -36.38
CA ILE A 833 23.10 -3.05 -37.42
C ILE A 833 24.24 -3.90 -36.83
N ALA A 834 25.21 -3.30 -36.12
CA ALA A 834 26.28 -4.03 -35.43
C ALA A 834 25.75 -5.05 -34.41
N ARG A 835 24.73 -4.69 -33.61
CA ARG A 835 24.00 -5.61 -32.74
C ARG A 835 23.36 -6.77 -33.51
N THR A 836 22.79 -6.51 -34.68
CA THR A 836 22.14 -7.53 -35.51
C THR A 836 23.16 -8.50 -36.11
N ILE A 837 24.34 -7.99 -36.50
CA ILE A 837 25.48 -8.82 -36.94
C ILE A 837 25.97 -9.73 -35.81
N LEU A 838 26.20 -9.18 -34.60
CA LEU A 838 26.68 -9.92 -33.42
C LEU A 838 25.77 -11.07 -32.95
N LYS A 839 24.50 -11.05 -33.37
CA LYS A 839 23.50 -12.06 -33.03
C LYS A 839 23.48 -13.26 -34.00
N ASP A 840 24.07 -13.16 -35.19
CA ASP A 840 23.90 -14.05 -36.37
C ASP A 840 22.53 -14.75 -36.49
N PRO A 841 21.44 -13.98 -36.71
CA PRO A 841 20.11 -14.54 -36.92
C PRO A 841 19.93 -15.08 -38.34
N LYS A 842 18.92 -15.95 -38.55
CA LYS A 842 18.54 -16.44 -39.90
C LYS A 842 17.39 -15.68 -40.55
N ILE A 843 16.62 -14.93 -39.76
CA ILE A 843 15.73 -13.86 -40.21
C ILE A 843 16.31 -12.52 -39.78
N ILE A 844 16.33 -11.52 -40.66
CA ILE A 844 16.59 -10.13 -40.29
C ILE A 844 15.35 -9.29 -40.62
N MET A 845 14.93 -8.45 -39.68
CA MET A 845 13.80 -7.53 -39.85
C MET A 845 14.29 -6.07 -39.75
N LEU A 846 14.01 -5.27 -40.77
CA LEU A 846 14.39 -3.85 -40.85
C LEU A 846 13.13 -2.98 -40.81
N ASP A 847 12.87 -2.27 -39.70
CA ASP A 847 11.66 -1.47 -39.51
C ASP A 847 11.99 0.01 -39.80
N GLU A 848 11.75 0.46 -41.04
CA GLU A 848 12.08 1.81 -41.54
C GLU A 848 13.55 2.24 -41.28
N ALA A 849 14.48 1.27 -41.29
CA ALA A 849 15.85 1.40 -40.80
C ALA A 849 16.75 2.45 -41.51
N THR A 850 16.35 3.03 -42.64
CA THR A 850 17.06 4.15 -43.30
C THR A 850 16.38 5.51 -43.13
N SER A 851 15.22 5.59 -42.45
CA SER A 851 14.40 6.81 -42.43
C SER A 851 15.11 8.02 -41.83
N ALA A 852 15.99 7.81 -40.85
CA ALA A 852 16.73 8.83 -40.11
C ALA A 852 18.13 9.15 -40.67
N LEU A 853 18.48 8.60 -41.84
CA LEU A 853 19.75 8.82 -42.52
C LEU A 853 19.63 9.87 -43.64
N ASP A 854 20.70 10.66 -43.78
CA ASP A 854 20.94 11.47 -44.97
C ASP A 854 21.25 10.60 -46.18
N THR A 855 21.03 11.15 -47.38
CA THR A 855 21.08 10.40 -48.64
C THR A 855 22.45 9.81 -48.99
N HIS A 856 23.55 10.38 -48.48
CA HIS A 856 24.90 9.84 -48.73
C HIS A 856 25.16 8.63 -47.82
N THR A 857 24.93 8.80 -46.51
CA THR A 857 25.11 7.74 -45.53
C THR A 857 24.07 6.62 -45.70
N GLU A 858 22.89 6.90 -46.29
CA GLU A 858 21.90 5.89 -46.67
C GLU A 858 22.43 4.92 -47.74
N GLN A 859 23.19 5.39 -48.74
CA GLN A 859 23.76 4.52 -49.77
C GLN A 859 24.85 3.61 -49.19
N GLU A 860 25.79 4.18 -48.42
CA GLU A 860 26.81 3.42 -47.70
C GLU A 860 26.22 2.33 -46.79
N ILE A 861 25.07 2.61 -46.16
CA ILE A 861 24.40 1.66 -45.26
C ILE A 861 23.56 0.64 -46.03
N GLN A 862 22.96 1.00 -47.17
CA GLN A 862 22.27 0.03 -48.04
C GLN A 862 23.20 -1.10 -48.47
N ASP A 863 24.36 -0.78 -49.04
CA ASP A 863 25.32 -1.79 -49.53
C ASP A 863 25.74 -2.77 -48.41
N ASN A 864 26.04 -2.25 -47.22
CA ASN A 864 26.37 -3.08 -46.06
C ASN A 864 25.17 -3.89 -45.52
N VAL A 865 23.94 -3.37 -45.63
CA VAL A 865 22.71 -4.07 -45.27
C VAL A 865 22.37 -5.18 -46.28
N TRP A 866 22.69 -5.02 -47.56
CA TRP A 866 22.54 -6.08 -48.57
C TRP A 866 23.58 -7.20 -48.36
N ASN A 867 24.83 -6.86 -48.08
CA ASN A 867 25.87 -7.82 -47.68
C ASN A 867 25.48 -8.59 -46.40
N LEU A 868 24.76 -7.95 -45.46
CA LEU A 868 24.19 -8.61 -44.28
C LEU A 868 23.02 -9.56 -44.63
N GLY A 869 22.31 -9.31 -45.73
CA GLY A 869 21.25 -10.16 -46.26
C GLY A 869 21.73 -11.49 -46.85
N GLU A 870 23.00 -11.59 -47.30
CA GLU A 870 23.52 -12.81 -47.93
C GLU A 870 23.34 -14.05 -47.04
N GLY A 871 22.69 -15.09 -47.59
CA GLY A 871 22.41 -16.35 -46.88
C GLY A 871 21.40 -16.24 -45.74
N ARG A 872 20.70 -15.10 -45.58
CA ARG A 872 19.68 -14.85 -44.55
C ARG A 872 18.36 -14.44 -45.19
N THR A 873 17.25 -14.64 -44.48
CA THR A 873 15.92 -14.25 -44.99
C THR A 873 15.60 -12.85 -44.49
N LEU A 874 15.40 -11.90 -45.41
CA LEU A 874 15.37 -10.47 -45.10
C LEU A 874 13.95 -9.92 -45.24
N LEU A 875 13.42 -9.32 -44.17
CA LEU A 875 12.10 -8.68 -44.14
C LEU A 875 12.27 -7.17 -43.92
N ILE A 876 11.68 -6.35 -44.78
CA ILE A 876 11.91 -4.89 -44.79
C ILE A 876 10.59 -4.14 -44.77
N ILE A 877 10.38 -3.25 -43.80
CA ILE A 877 9.34 -2.22 -43.87
C ILE A 877 9.98 -0.95 -44.42
N ALA A 878 9.56 -0.53 -45.61
CA ALA A 878 10.14 0.62 -46.30
C ALA A 878 9.17 1.81 -46.35
N HIS A 879 9.68 2.99 -45.95
CA HIS A 879 9.02 4.28 -46.18
C HIS A 879 9.53 4.97 -47.46
N ARG A 880 10.77 4.69 -47.89
CA ARG A 880 11.32 5.11 -49.18
C ARG A 880 11.31 3.89 -50.11
N LEU A 881 10.50 3.91 -51.16
CA LEU A 881 10.33 2.79 -52.10
C LEU A 881 11.62 2.46 -52.87
N SER A 882 12.49 3.45 -53.05
CA SER A 882 13.82 3.33 -53.66
C SER A 882 14.76 2.38 -52.91
N THR A 883 14.46 2.02 -51.66
CA THR A 883 15.29 1.10 -50.86
C THR A 883 14.88 -0.37 -50.99
N ILE A 884 13.90 -0.68 -51.84
CA ILE A 884 13.35 -2.04 -52.04
C ILE A 884 13.14 -2.42 -53.51
N THR A 885 13.70 -1.65 -54.45
CA THR A 885 13.72 -1.97 -55.89
C THR A 885 14.31 -3.35 -56.19
N HIS A 886 15.22 -3.82 -55.33
CA HIS A 886 15.93 -5.09 -55.46
C HIS A 886 15.31 -6.24 -54.63
N ALA A 887 14.12 -6.06 -54.04
CA ALA A 887 13.46 -7.12 -53.27
C ALA A 887 12.84 -8.18 -54.19
N ASP A 888 13.14 -9.46 -53.94
CA ASP A 888 12.55 -10.61 -54.65
C ASP A 888 11.02 -10.61 -54.58
N GLN A 889 10.46 -10.00 -53.54
CA GLN A 889 9.03 -9.90 -53.31
C GLN A 889 8.66 -8.60 -52.59
N ILE A 890 7.79 -7.80 -53.20
CA ILE A 890 7.15 -6.65 -52.58
C ILE A 890 5.70 -7.01 -52.24
N ILE A 891 5.26 -6.69 -51.01
CA ILE A 891 3.90 -6.86 -50.52
C ILE A 891 3.31 -5.49 -50.21
N VAL A 892 2.23 -5.12 -50.90
CA VAL A 892 1.50 -3.86 -50.67
C VAL A 892 0.34 -4.11 -49.72
N LEU A 893 0.32 -3.39 -48.61
CA LEU A 893 -0.67 -3.48 -47.55
C LEU A 893 -1.56 -2.24 -47.50
N HIS A 894 -2.87 -2.45 -47.38
CA HIS A 894 -3.86 -1.39 -47.15
C HIS A 894 -4.94 -1.89 -46.20
N ALA A 895 -5.33 -1.07 -45.22
CA ALA A 895 -6.39 -1.36 -44.25
C ALA A 895 -6.28 -2.70 -43.48
N GLY A 896 -5.09 -3.32 -43.43
CA GLY A 896 -4.86 -4.64 -42.81
C GLY A 896 -4.99 -5.84 -43.76
N GLU A 897 -5.05 -5.61 -45.07
CA GLU A 897 -5.16 -6.63 -46.13
C GLU A 897 -4.01 -6.48 -47.16
N ILE A 898 -3.61 -7.57 -47.83
CA ILE A 898 -2.69 -7.51 -48.98
C ILE A 898 -3.50 -7.13 -50.22
N VAL A 899 -3.07 -6.09 -50.93
CA VAL A 899 -3.73 -5.62 -52.17
C VAL A 899 -2.98 -6.08 -53.42
N GLU A 900 -1.66 -5.99 -53.39
CA GLU A 900 -0.76 -6.28 -54.51
C GLU A 900 0.48 -7.03 -53.99
N ARG A 901 1.02 -7.94 -54.82
CA ARG A 901 2.24 -8.72 -54.57
C ARG A 901 2.95 -8.97 -55.91
N GLY A 902 4.26 -8.73 -55.96
CA GLY A 902 5.09 -8.94 -57.15
C GLY A 902 6.50 -8.39 -56.94
N THR A 903 7.32 -8.41 -57.99
CA THR A 903 8.61 -7.69 -58.05
C THR A 903 8.40 -6.18 -58.28
N HIS A 904 9.47 -5.38 -58.29
CA HIS A 904 9.40 -3.94 -58.57
C HIS A 904 8.75 -3.66 -59.94
N ASP A 905 9.25 -4.31 -60.99
CA ASP A 905 8.84 -4.06 -62.37
C ASP A 905 7.40 -4.57 -62.62
N GLU A 906 7.05 -5.76 -62.12
CA GLU A 906 5.68 -6.30 -62.16
C GLU A 906 4.64 -5.34 -61.56
N LEU A 907 4.99 -4.70 -60.44
CA LEU A 907 4.09 -3.77 -59.74
C LEU A 907 4.03 -2.37 -60.35
N LEU A 908 5.01 -2.00 -61.18
CA LEU A 908 4.95 -0.81 -62.03
C LEU A 908 4.11 -1.06 -63.28
N ASP A 909 4.34 -2.19 -63.98
CA ASP A 909 3.58 -2.57 -65.18
C ASP A 909 2.10 -2.84 -64.88
N ALA A 910 1.79 -3.38 -63.69
CA ALA A 910 0.41 -3.50 -63.21
C ALA A 910 -0.28 -2.14 -62.96
N ASN A 911 0.48 -1.02 -62.96
CA ASN A 911 0.01 0.36 -62.75
C ASN A 911 -0.90 0.53 -61.50
N GLY A 912 -0.58 -0.22 -60.44
CA GLY A 912 -1.40 -0.35 -59.25
C GLY A 912 -1.19 0.74 -58.20
N ARG A 913 -1.60 0.43 -56.97
CA ARG A 913 -1.37 1.24 -55.78
C ARG A 913 0.12 1.42 -55.52
N TYR A 914 0.96 0.42 -55.83
CA TYR A 914 2.42 0.54 -55.83
C TYR A 914 2.90 1.66 -56.76
N ALA A 915 2.57 1.61 -58.06
CA ALA A 915 2.94 2.64 -59.04
C ALA A 915 2.45 4.04 -58.63
N SER A 916 1.24 4.14 -58.06
CA SER A 916 0.71 5.40 -57.54
C SER A 916 1.50 5.95 -56.33
N MET A 917 2.08 5.09 -55.48
CA MET A 917 2.96 5.53 -54.40
C MET A 917 4.36 5.90 -54.92
N TRP A 918 4.89 5.13 -55.88
CA TRP A 918 6.18 5.37 -56.54
C TRP A 918 6.21 6.74 -57.22
N GLU A 919 5.21 7.06 -58.03
CA GLU A 919 5.15 8.35 -58.72
C GLU A 919 5.02 9.52 -57.74
N LYS A 920 4.21 9.37 -56.68
CA LYS A 920 4.10 10.38 -55.61
C LYS A 920 5.44 10.63 -54.92
N GLN A 921 6.20 9.58 -54.61
CA GLN A 921 7.51 9.73 -53.98
C GLN A 921 8.49 10.44 -54.93
N ILE A 922 8.62 9.99 -56.18
CA ILE A 922 9.53 10.61 -57.17
C ILE A 922 9.17 12.10 -57.39
N ARG A 923 7.88 12.45 -57.47
CA ARG A 923 7.44 13.85 -57.58
C ARG A 923 7.81 14.67 -56.34
N ALA A 924 7.66 14.11 -55.14
CA ALA A 924 8.03 14.77 -53.89
C ALA A 924 9.56 14.95 -53.75
N GLU A 925 10.33 13.92 -54.08
CA GLU A 925 11.80 13.90 -53.99
C GLU A 925 12.43 14.91 -54.96
N ARG A 926 11.97 14.96 -56.22
CA ARG A 926 12.35 15.99 -57.20
C ARG A 926 12.00 17.41 -56.74
N ALA A 927 10.85 17.59 -56.08
CA ALA A 927 10.48 18.90 -55.54
C ALA A 927 11.36 19.30 -54.33
N LEU A 928 11.77 18.33 -53.51
CA LEU A 928 12.62 18.55 -52.34
C LEU A 928 14.07 18.89 -52.76
N ASP A 929 14.60 18.25 -53.81
CA ASP A 929 15.89 18.61 -54.39
C ASP A 929 15.86 19.93 -55.16
N ALA A 930 14.75 20.25 -55.84
CA ALA A 930 14.55 21.60 -56.39
C ALA A 930 14.54 22.68 -55.29
N ALA A 931 13.90 22.41 -54.15
CA ALA A 931 13.90 23.29 -52.99
C ALA A 931 15.30 23.40 -52.34
N ARG A 932 16.04 22.29 -52.18
CA ARG A 932 17.45 22.30 -51.73
C ARG A 932 18.32 23.12 -52.67
N ALA A 933 18.20 22.94 -53.99
CA ALA A 933 18.96 23.69 -54.99
C ALA A 933 18.60 25.19 -54.99
N ALA A 934 17.33 25.54 -54.78
CA ALA A 934 16.89 26.92 -54.59
C ALA A 934 17.48 27.52 -53.29
N HIS A 935 17.45 26.78 -52.19
CA HIS A 935 18.03 27.21 -50.90
C HIS A 935 19.56 27.38 -50.99
N LEU A 936 20.27 26.48 -51.69
CA LEU A 936 21.71 26.60 -51.94
C LEU A 936 22.05 27.79 -52.85
N LYS A 937 21.21 28.08 -53.85
CA LYS A 937 21.32 29.30 -54.67
C LYS A 937 21.06 30.56 -53.84
N ALA A 938 20.03 30.57 -52.98
CA ALA A 938 19.72 31.67 -52.07
C ALA A 938 20.85 31.91 -51.06
N ALA A 939 21.37 30.87 -50.41
CA ALA A 939 22.51 30.96 -49.50
C ALA A 939 23.77 31.49 -50.21
N ARG A 940 24.05 31.03 -51.45
CA ARG A 940 25.16 31.58 -52.27
C ARG A 940 24.91 33.04 -52.70
N ALA A 941 23.66 33.44 -52.92
CA ALA A 941 23.30 34.82 -53.25
C ALA A 941 23.45 35.75 -52.04
N VAL A 942 22.99 35.35 -50.85
CA VAL A 942 23.21 36.08 -49.59
C VAL A 942 24.70 36.17 -49.27
N ARG A 943 25.46 35.08 -49.45
CA ARG A 943 26.92 35.08 -49.26
C ARG A 943 27.66 35.96 -50.27
N ARG A 944 27.09 36.21 -51.46
CA ARG A 944 27.59 37.22 -52.42
C ARG A 944 27.17 38.64 -52.05
N ALA A 945 25.93 38.84 -51.57
CA ALA A 945 25.45 40.15 -51.12
C ALA A 945 26.29 40.68 -49.95
N ASN A 946 26.57 39.84 -48.94
CA ASN A 946 27.43 40.19 -47.81
C ASN A 946 28.93 40.38 -48.19
N MET A 947 29.34 39.98 -49.40
CA MET A 947 30.66 40.26 -49.96
C MET A 947 30.69 41.54 -50.83
N GLY A 948 29.53 42.17 -51.06
CA GLY A 948 29.39 43.35 -51.92
C GLY A 948 29.55 44.70 -51.20
N SER A 949 29.78 44.71 -49.89
CA SER A 949 29.75 45.92 -49.05
C SER A 949 31.00 46.11 -48.19
N LYS A 950 32.17 46.18 -48.82
CA LYS A 950 33.38 46.78 -48.24
C LYS A 950 34.14 47.61 -49.28
N THR A 951 34.18 48.92 -49.07
CA THR A 951 35.23 49.79 -49.63
C THR A 951 36.56 49.52 -48.90
N PRO A 952 37.72 49.73 -49.54
CA PRO A 952 39.02 49.40 -48.96
C PRO A 952 39.62 50.59 -48.19
N GLU A 953 39.84 50.42 -46.88
CA GLU A 953 40.88 51.12 -46.13
C GLU A 953 41.26 50.29 -44.90
N GLU A 954 42.50 50.44 -44.44
CA GLU A 954 43.13 49.83 -43.24
C GLU A 954 43.16 48.29 -43.12
N ALA A 955 44.30 47.70 -43.53
CA ALA A 955 44.95 46.61 -42.79
C ALA A 955 45.87 47.26 -41.71
N THR A 956 46.19 46.67 -40.56
CA THR A 956 46.62 45.27 -40.26
C THR A 956 45.86 44.66 -39.07
N MET A 957 45.56 43.34 -39.00
CA MET A 957 46.48 42.20 -38.69
C MET A 957 47.16 42.33 -37.31
N GLU A 958 47.16 41.36 -36.37
CA GLU A 958 46.70 39.94 -36.34
C GLU A 958 45.79 39.67 -35.11
N ASP A 959 44.81 38.75 -35.11
CA ASP A 959 44.88 37.26 -35.08
C ASP A 959 45.56 36.69 -33.82
N TYR A 960 45.27 35.48 -33.30
CA TYR A 960 44.57 34.28 -33.81
C TYR A 960 43.88 33.59 -32.57
N HIS A 961 43.34 32.35 -32.50
CA HIS A 961 43.27 31.16 -33.36
C HIS A 961 42.09 30.24 -32.90
N SER A 962 41.42 29.50 -33.79
CA SER A 962 40.94 28.13 -33.49
C SER A 962 40.63 27.36 -34.80
N ILE A 963 40.88 26.04 -34.82
CA ILE A 963 40.86 25.08 -35.96
C ILE A 963 42.20 24.95 -36.71
N GLY A 964 42.64 23.69 -36.93
CA GLY A 964 43.57 23.32 -38.01
C GLY A 964 44.96 22.85 -37.57
N SER A 965 45.11 21.60 -37.15
CA SER A 965 46.43 20.99 -36.91
C SER A 965 47.02 20.33 -38.16
N SER A 966 48.16 20.83 -38.66
CA SER A 966 49.17 20.08 -39.43
C SER A 966 50.41 20.94 -39.75
N GLY A 967 51.62 20.41 -39.56
CA GLY A 967 52.85 20.96 -40.19
C GLY A 967 53.97 21.48 -39.27
N THR A 968 54.87 20.58 -38.87
CA THR A 968 56.35 20.79 -38.79
C THR A 968 56.98 22.07 -38.21
N LEU A 969 57.55 21.90 -37.00
CA LEU A 969 58.96 22.15 -36.61
C LEU A 969 59.63 23.55 -36.67
N SER A 970 60.19 23.91 -35.50
CA SER A 970 61.50 24.58 -35.24
C SER A 970 61.54 26.09 -34.96
N GLY A 971 62.45 26.52 -34.06
CA GLY A 971 62.99 27.90 -34.07
C GLY A 971 62.91 28.80 -32.82
N ASN A 972 63.49 28.40 -31.69
CA ASN A 972 64.12 29.25 -30.65
C ASN A 972 63.72 30.75 -30.41
N ALA A 973 63.35 31.01 -29.14
CA ALA A 973 64.03 31.94 -28.20
C ALA A 973 63.67 33.45 -28.06
N THR A 974 63.11 33.75 -26.87
CA THR A 974 63.54 34.79 -25.88
C THR A 974 63.19 36.30 -25.99
N SER A 975 62.69 36.81 -24.84
CA SER A 975 63.08 38.07 -24.15
C SER A 975 62.22 39.36 -24.26
N ARG A 976 61.66 39.78 -23.09
CA ARG A 976 61.53 41.14 -22.46
C ARG A 976 61.26 42.39 -23.36
N GLY A 977 60.43 43.36 -22.98
CA GLY A 977 59.56 43.57 -21.80
C GLY A 977 59.50 45.05 -21.31
N ASN A 978 58.61 45.33 -20.35
CA ASN A 978 58.50 46.53 -19.45
C ASN A 978 57.98 47.92 -19.93
N ILE A 979 57.10 48.50 -19.07
CA ILE A 979 56.91 49.94 -18.70
C ILE A 979 56.34 50.89 -19.79
N GLY A 980 55.43 51.86 -19.50
CA GLY A 980 54.71 52.22 -18.26
C GLY A 980 54.11 53.65 -18.28
N GLU A 981 53.39 54.05 -17.21
CA GLU A 981 53.00 55.43 -16.80
C GLU A 981 52.01 56.23 -17.71
N GLU A 982 50.80 56.62 -17.26
CA GLU A 982 50.36 57.88 -16.57
C GLU A 982 49.91 59.03 -17.52
N THR A 983 49.04 60.01 -17.20
CA THR A 983 48.26 60.39 -15.99
C THR A 983 46.99 61.24 -16.33
N THR A 984 46.00 61.32 -15.40
CA THR A 984 45.01 62.43 -15.17
C THR A 984 43.94 62.79 -16.24
N SER A 985 42.77 63.40 -15.93
CA SER A 985 42.11 63.80 -14.65
C SER A 985 40.57 63.98 -14.76
N ALA A 986 39.87 63.79 -13.61
CA ALA A 986 38.68 64.54 -13.10
C ALA A 986 37.34 64.60 -13.92
N SER A 987 36.13 64.69 -13.32
CA SER A 987 35.71 64.91 -11.92
C SER A 987 34.29 64.39 -11.59
N SER A 988 34.09 63.94 -10.32
CA SER A 988 32.89 64.11 -9.43
C SER A 988 31.47 63.72 -9.91
N SER A 989 30.55 63.14 -9.10
CA SER A 989 30.46 62.68 -7.68
C SER A 989 29.02 62.13 -7.48
N SER A 990 28.47 61.56 -6.38
CA SER A 990 28.81 61.02 -5.04
C SER A 990 27.47 60.46 -4.47
N SER A 991 27.34 59.54 -3.51
CA SER A 991 28.23 58.71 -2.66
C SER A 991 27.50 57.33 -2.49
N SER A 992 27.27 56.60 -1.39
CA SER A 992 27.67 56.52 0.04
C SER A 992 27.04 55.24 0.62
N ASP A 993 27.53 54.48 1.60
CA ASP A 993 28.83 54.35 2.29
C ASP A 993 28.83 53.02 3.11
N ALA A 994 29.92 52.73 3.85
CA ALA A 994 30.04 51.77 4.97
C ALA A 994 29.89 50.23 4.72
N GLU A 995 31.03 49.62 4.43
CA GLU A 995 31.68 48.56 5.23
C GLU A 995 30.87 47.38 5.85
N SER A 996 31.26 46.15 5.47
CA SER A 996 32.21 45.38 6.32
C SER A 996 32.73 44.12 5.61
N THR A 997 33.96 43.71 5.95
CA THR A 997 34.66 42.56 5.35
C THR A 997 34.83 41.41 6.36
N HIS A 998 34.64 40.16 5.95
CA HIS A 998 35.78 39.28 5.65
C HIS A 998 35.42 37.83 5.25
N THR A 999 36.26 37.33 4.34
CA THR A 999 36.56 35.93 4.04
C THR A 999 36.84 35.05 5.26
N HIS A 1000 36.48 33.76 5.19
CA HIS A 1000 37.42 32.70 5.57
C HIS A 1000 37.12 31.34 4.95
N ASP A 1001 38.16 30.67 4.43
CA ASP A 1001 38.15 29.22 4.17
C ASP A 1001 38.17 28.42 5.49
N ARG A 1002 37.48 27.28 5.54
CA ARG A 1002 38.15 25.95 5.47
C ARG A 1002 37.25 24.71 5.54
N ASP A 1003 37.72 23.70 4.81
CA ASP A 1003 37.77 22.25 5.11
C ASP A 1003 36.98 21.65 6.29
N ARG A 1004 36.35 20.50 5.98
CA ARG A 1004 36.15 19.29 6.80
C ARG A 1004 35.30 19.40 8.08
N HIS A 1005 34.16 18.72 8.05
CA HIS A 1005 34.07 17.46 8.80
C HIS A 1005 33.19 16.39 8.14
#